data_AF-A0A315U294-F1
#
_entry.id   AF-A0A315U294-F1
#
_cell.length_a   1.000
_cell.length_b   1.000
_cell.length_c   1.000
_cell.angle_alpha   90.00
_cell.angle_beta   90.00
_cell.angle_gamma   90.00
#
_symmetry.space_group_name_H-M   'P 1'
#
loop_
_entity.id
_entity.type
_entity.pdbx_description
1 polymer ?
#
loop_
_entity_poly.entity_id
_entity_poly.type
_entity_poly.pdbx_seq_one_letter_code
_entity_poly.pdbx_strand_id
1 'polypeptide(L)'
;MAGWGKLCRPPNAARPPVRTLPSSTAASGPRQPRHPGCRPPARPTARSLHRVLIGLAVFALMTAGVVPARAATAITTLHVFLAVGQSNMSGRGLPIDGAADVEDPRIFQFGAKTRTLRAASVPLDMHDTPSGLSPATTMAREYLKTQPADVGVLIIPAAHGDTGFTGAPGTLTWSVGAASAPDYDLPTLAVKQTLSGLAAAKTAGYAVELKGILWHQGESNSSTSTSAYSAKLDQLIAFFRDRLSAPKLPFVLGRMSPEGIAATPGRANVDASHYQTPGRVAYTGFAPSLACALNSGDTTHFSRVGIEYLGRAYLAAYRQAAANTQASAVATPALTVPNCAGRAIAMDPTRFLDTRIWPGRVAAGGSVSFRVAGVRGVPTSVSAVVVNLTATSPTSHGVITAYASGTAKPGTSNLNYVAGQTVSNLATVPVGTDGRLTLTNSSSGSVHLIVSVSAYFHAGTPSSPGTFSAVAPARLLDTRKSSGAVSGGSSVSFMAGGKSGIPTNASAVVLNLTATETKSYGFLTAYAAGSSKPSPSTLNYSAGQTVSNLVVVPLGTDGKVTVSNTSSGSAQVIADVEGYYLSGKPVQAGAFAALAPTRFLDTRLSSGAVPAGGSVTFHVRGVKGIPTTVAAVVVNVTATAGKSYGLLTAFASGSSTPKVSSLFYLPGQIVADLAVVPVGPDGNIKITNTSSASVQIIADVAGYFRG
;
A
#
# COMPACT_ATOMS: atom_id res chain seq x y z
N MET A 1 36.95 -11.94 44.00
CA MET A 1 36.13 -12.26 45.19
C MET A 1 34.68 -12.02 44.78
N ALA A 2 33.81 -13.02 44.65
CA ALA A 2 33.17 -13.79 45.73
C ALA A 2 32.29 -12.88 46.63
N GLY A 3 30.98 -13.10 46.81
CA GLY A 3 30.04 -14.07 46.21
C GLY A 3 29.02 -14.62 47.23
N TRP A 4 28.01 -15.37 46.75
CA TRP A 4 26.97 -16.07 47.56
C TRP A 4 25.99 -15.12 48.29
N GLY A 5 24.81 -15.53 48.78
CA GLY A 5 24.20 -16.88 48.88
C GLY A 5 22.66 -16.89 48.69
N LYS A 6 21.96 -17.91 49.22
CA LYS A 6 20.55 -18.25 48.90
C LYS A 6 19.64 -18.50 50.14
N LEU A 7 18.32 -18.62 49.88
CA LEU A 7 17.34 -19.59 50.45
C LEU A 7 16.46 -19.27 51.70
N CYS A 8 15.27 -19.92 51.68
CA CYS A 8 14.39 -20.37 52.80
C CYS A 8 13.39 -19.44 53.55
N ARG A 9 12.16 -19.34 52.99
CA ARG A 9 10.82 -19.84 53.46
C ARG A 9 10.27 -19.67 54.92
N PRO A 10 8.93 -19.77 55.14
CA PRO A 10 8.18 -19.31 56.34
C PRO A 10 7.75 -20.44 57.31
N PRO A 11 6.88 -20.16 58.32
CA PRO A 11 5.52 -20.78 58.31
C PRO A 11 4.34 -20.05 59.04
N ASN A 12 3.09 -20.47 58.73
CA ASN A 12 1.86 -20.56 59.59
C ASN A 12 1.20 -19.30 60.23
N ALA A 13 -0.03 -19.33 60.80
CA ALA A 13 -1.34 -19.94 60.44
C ALA A 13 -2.44 -19.60 61.49
N ALA A 14 -3.72 -19.29 61.13
CA ALA A 14 -4.92 -19.35 62.02
C ALA A 14 -6.29 -19.15 61.28
N ARG A 15 -7.42 -19.50 61.93
CA ARG A 15 -8.86 -19.48 61.47
C ARG A 15 -9.81 -19.75 62.68
N PRO A 16 -11.17 -19.85 62.58
CA PRO A 16 -12.13 -19.53 61.50
C PRO A 16 -13.09 -18.35 61.86
N PRO A 17 -14.34 -18.41 62.43
CA PRO A 17 -15.42 -19.43 62.55
C PRO A 17 -16.87 -19.03 62.10
N VAL A 18 -17.62 -19.95 61.45
CA VAL A 18 -19.06 -20.35 61.67
C VAL A 18 -20.20 -19.28 61.53
N ARG A 19 -21.33 -19.47 60.79
CA ARG A 19 -22.46 -20.40 61.10
C ARG A 19 -23.48 -20.69 59.94
N THR A 20 -23.68 -21.98 59.64
CA THR A 20 -24.82 -22.78 59.06
C THR A 20 -26.11 -22.10 58.49
N LEU A 21 -26.69 -22.47 57.32
CA LEU A 21 -27.33 -23.75 56.83
C LEU A 21 -28.77 -24.03 57.35
N PRO A 22 -29.74 -24.54 56.54
CA PRO A 22 -29.82 -25.95 56.01
C PRO A 22 -30.16 -26.09 54.48
N SER A 23 -29.73 -27.12 53.73
CA SER A 23 -30.14 -28.55 53.57
C SER A 23 -31.36 -28.78 52.63
N SER A 24 -31.54 -29.87 51.85
CA SER A 24 -30.79 -31.12 51.50
C SER A 24 -31.21 -31.53 50.04
N THR A 25 -30.90 -32.65 49.34
CA THR A 25 -30.31 -34.01 49.51
C THR A 25 -29.15 -34.24 48.48
N ALA A 26 -28.42 -35.35 48.26
CA ALA A 26 -28.51 -36.85 48.30
C ALA A 26 -29.11 -37.52 47.03
N ALA A 27 -28.56 -38.60 46.43
CA ALA A 27 -27.45 -39.51 46.83
C ALA A 27 -26.61 -40.04 45.63
N SER A 28 -25.66 -40.98 45.85
CA SER A 28 -24.64 -41.45 44.87
C SER A 28 -24.34 -42.97 44.92
N GLY A 29 -23.73 -43.53 43.85
CA GLY A 29 -23.36 -44.97 43.77
C GLY A 29 -22.50 -45.35 42.52
N PRO A 30 -21.36 -46.10 42.62
CA PRO A 30 -20.45 -46.33 41.47
C PRO A 30 -19.94 -47.78 41.21
N ARG A 31 -19.42 -48.05 39.98
CA ARG A 31 -18.18 -48.82 39.60
C ARG A 31 -18.27 -49.85 38.43
N GLN A 32 -17.24 -49.74 37.55
CA GLN A 32 -16.45 -50.81 36.88
C GLN A 32 -17.00 -51.55 35.60
N PRO A 33 -16.11 -52.14 34.75
CA PRO A 33 -16.36 -52.31 33.30
C PRO A 33 -16.35 -53.76 32.76
N ARG A 34 -16.61 -53.93 31.44
CA ARG A 34 -16.34 -55.17 30.66
C ARG A 34 -15.83 -54.90 29.24
N HIS A 35 -15.22 -55.92 28.62
CA HIS A 35 -14.48 -55.90 27.35
C HIS A 35 -15.30 -56.49 26.15
N PRO A 36 -14.78 -56.62 24.91
CA PRO A 36 -15.59 -56.49 23.68
C PRO A 36 -16.21 -57.78 23.13
N GLY A 37 -17.18 -57.62 22.21
CA GLY A 37 -17.72 -58.68 21.36
C GLY A 37 -17.39 -58.48 19.87
N CYS A 38 -17.11 -59.57 19.16
CA CYS A 38 -16.67 -59.56 17.76
C CYS A 38 -17.82 -59.52 16.73
N ARG A 39 -17.52 -59.10 15.50
CA ARG A 39 -18.29 -59.41 14.28
C ARG A 39 -17.33 -59.85 13.15
N PRO A 40 -17.75 -60.75 12.24
CA PRO A 40 -16.87 -61.29 11.19
C PRO A 40 -16.64 -60.30 10.03
N PRO A 41 -15.52 -60.42 9.29
CA PRO A 41 -15.20 -59.55 8.15
C PRO A 41 -15.93 -59.96 6.86
N ALA A 42 -16.43 -58.97 6.11
CA ALA A 42 -16.97 -59.18 4.77
C ALA A 42 -15.83 -59.24 3.72
N ARG A 43 -15.91 -60.19 2.77
CA ARG A 43 -14.96 -60.27 1.64
C ARG A 43 -15.19 -59.11 0.65
N PRO A 44 -14.15 -58.36 0.23
CA PRO A 44 -14.29 -57.29 -0.75
C PRO A 44 -14.43 -57.85 -2.18
N THR A 45 -15.29 -57.23 -2.99
CA THR A 45 -15.47 -57.59 -4.41
C THR A 45 -14.43 -56.90 -5.32
N ALA A 46 -14.25 -57.38 -6.55
CA ALA A 46 -13.16 -56.97 -7.46
C ALA A 46 -13.09 -55.45 -7.76
N ARG A 47 -14.20 -54.71 -7.69
CA ARG A 47 -14.21 -53.24 -7.83
C ARG A 47 -13.49 -52.52 -6.67
N SER A 48 -13.39 -53.16 -5.50
CA SER A 48 -12.56 -52.68 -4.38
C SER A 48 -11.08 -52.80 -4.73
N LEU A 49 -10.64 -53.99 -5.19
CA LEU A 49 -9.25 -54.25 -5.59
C LEU A 49 -8.75 -53.25 -6.65
N HIS A 50 -9.57 -52.88 -7.64
CA HIS A 50 -9.18 -51.88 -8.63
C HIS A 50 -8.99 -50.47 -8.05
N ARG A 51 -9.82 -50.07 -7.07
CA ARG A 51 -9.64 -48.79 -6.34
C ARG A 51 -8.45 -48.84 -5.38
N VAL A 52 -8.18 -50.00 -4.77
CA VAL A 52 -7.00 -50.22 -3.91
C VAL A 52 -5.71 -50.23 -4.74
N LEU A 53 -5.72 -50.77 -5.96
CA LEU A 53 -4.57 -50.74 -6.88
C LEU A 53 -4.29 -49.33 -7.41
N ILE A 54 -5.32 -48.57 -7.80
CA ILE A 54 -5.15 -47.14 -8.13
C ILE A 54 -4.68 -46.34 -6.90
N GLY A 55 -5.24 -46.64 -5.73
CA GLY A 55 -4.81 -46.06 -4.46
C GLY A 55 -3.34 -46.35 -4.14
N LEU A 56 -2.89 -47.60 -4.32
CA LEU A 56 -1.50 -48.01 -4.14
C LEU A 56 -0.57 -47.42 -5.20
N ALA A 57 -0.99 -47.26 -6.46
CA ALA A 57 -0.20 -46.60 -7.49
C ALA A 57 -0.02 -45.09 -7.20
N VAL A 58 -1.08 -44.41 -6.78
CA VAL A 58 -1.03 -43.01 -6.33
C VAL A 58 -0.21 -42.87 -5.04
N PHE A 59 -0.36 -43.79 -4.09
CA PHE A 59 0.44 -43.79 -2.86
C PHE A 59 1.92 -44.08 -3.14
N ALA A 60 2.23 -45.01 -4.06
CA ALA A 60 3.60 -45.28 -4.50
C ALA A 60 4.24 -44.06 -5.18
N LEU A 61 3.49 -43.34 -6.02
CA LEU A 61 3.92 -42.05 -6.60
C LEU A 61 4.16 -40.98 -5.52
N MET A 62 3.33 -40.93 -4.47
CA MET A 62 3.52 -40.03 -3.33
C MET A 62 4.74 -40.43 -2.48
N THR A 63 4.98 -41.72 -2.23
CA THR A 63 6.13 -42.20 -1.45
C THR A 63 7.45 -42.24 -2.23
N ALA A 64 7.40 -42.26 -3.57
CA ALA A 64 8.57 -42.13 -4.42
C ALA A 64 9.14 -40.70 -4.45
N GLY A 65 8.44 -39.72 -3.87
CA GLY A 65 8.90 -38.33 -3.76
C GLY A 65 8.90 -37.53 -5.08
N VAL A 66 8.60 -38.17 -6.22
CA VAL A 66 8.57 -37.52 -7.54
C VAL A 66 7.25 -36.78 -7.75
N VAL A 67 7.03 -35.75 -6.92
CA VAL A 67 6.37 -34.55 -7.42
C VAL A 67 7.24 -34.03 -8.58
N PRO A 68 6.70 -33.71 -9.76
CA PRO A 68 7.46 -32.94 -10.73
C PRO A 68 7.74 -31.58 -10.11
N ALA A 69 8.93 -31.43 -9.51
CA ALA A 69 9.37 -30.19 -8.94
C ALA A 69 9.24 -29.13 -10.04
N ARG A 70 8.35 -28.15 -9.84
CA ARG A 70 8.33 -26.95 -10.67
C ARG A 70 9.67 -26.28 -10.45
N ALA A 71 10.64 -26.59 -11.31
CA ALA A 71 12.03 -26.26 -11.10
C ALA A 71 12.12 -24.76 -10.80
N ALA A 72 12.51 -24.44 -9.56
CA ALA A 72 12.93 -23.10 -9.25
C ALA A 72 14.11 -22.84 -10.17
N THR A 73 13.90 -21.98 -11.17
CA THR A 73 14.88 -21.71 -12.22
C THR A 73 16.09 -21.14 -11.50
N ALA A 74 17.14 -21.94 -11.35
CA ALA A 74 18.29 -21.56 -10.56
C ALA A 74 18.84 -20.25 -11.13
N ILE A 75 19.15 -19.29 -10.27
CA ILE A 75 19.68 -18.01 -10.73
C ILE A 75 21.03 -18.30 -11.38
N THR A 76 21.13 -18.05 -12.68
CA THR A 76 22.33 -18.26 -13.49
C THR A 76 23.14 -16.98 -13.59
N THR A 77 22.47 -15.82 -13.54
CA THR A 77 23.03 -14.53 -13.92
C THR A 77 22.72 -13.48 -12.87
N LEU A 78 23.74 -12.75 -12.42
CA LEU A 78 23.61 -11.64 -11.48
C LEU A 78 23.92 -10.29 -12.15
N HIS A 79 22.90 -9.43 -12.20
CA HIS A 79 23.00 -8.05 -12.62
C HIS A 79 23.40 -7.17 -11.43
N VAL A 80 24.57 -6.53 -11.52
CA VAL A 80 25.23 -5.91 -10.35
C VAL A 80 25.06 -4.40 -10.32
N PHE A 81 24.68 -3.86 -9.17
CA PHE A 81 24.52 -2.43 -8.92
C PHE A 81 25.30 -1.98 -7.70
N LEU A 82 26.13 -0.96 -7.85
CA LEU A 82 26.90 -0.33 -6.77
C LEU A 82 26.06 0.78 -6.10
N ALA A 83 25.87 0.72 -4.79
CA ALA A 83 25.10 1.68 -4.00
C ALA A 83 26.04 2.54 -3.14
N VAL A 84 26.19 3.82 -3.50
CA VAL A 84 27.21 4.74 -2.95
C VAL A 84 26.65 6.12 -2.58
N GLY A 85 27.38 6.86 -1.74
CA GLY A 85 26.97 8.14 -1.17
C GLY A 85 26.73 8.06 0.34
N GLN A 86 25.72 8.78 0.85
CA GLN A 86 25.49 8.97 2.29
C GLN A 86 24.24 8.26 2.85
N SER A 87 23.74 8.72 4.00
CA SER A 87 22.70 8.10 4.83
C SER A 87 21.44 7.69 4.06
N ASN A 88 20.94 8.52 3.14
CA ASN A 88 19.77 8.21 2.32
C ASN A 88 20.00 7.07 1.30
N MET A 89 21.22 6.82 0.82
CA MET A 89 21.55 5.58 0.09
C MET A 89 21.73 4.40 1.05
N SER A 90 22.46 4.61 2.14
CA SER A 90 22.75 3.60 3.18
C SER A 90 21.46 2.91 3.67
N GLY A 91 20.46 3.71 4.03
CA GLY A 91 19.12 3.23 4.35
C GLY A 91 18.60 3.88 5.64
N ARG A 92 17.56 4.69 5.49
CA ARG A 92 16.87 5.40 6.58
C ARG A 92 15.34 5.38 6.42
N GLY A 93 14.82 4.69 5.39
CA GLY A 93 13.39 4.63 5.12
C GLY A 93 12.61 3.87 6.19
N LEU A 94 11.96 4.60 7.09
CA LEU A 94 11.12 4.03 8.15
C LEU A 94 9.62 4.12 7.79
N PRO A 95 8.78 3.18 8.28
CA PRO A 95 9.14 2.02 9.10
C PRO A 95 9.72 0.85 8.27
N ILE A 96 10.52 0.02 8.93
CA ILE A 96 10.74 -1.37 8.51
C ILE A 96 9.43 -2.13 8.78
N ASP A 97 8.93 -2.86 7.79
CA ASP A 97 7.73 -3.68 7.87
C ASP A 97 8.11 -5.12 7.50
N GLY A 98 8.20 -5.99 8.50
CA GLY A 98 8.71 -7.36 8.34
C GLY A 98 7.95 -8.25 7.36
N ALA A 99 6.77 -7.85 6.87
CA ALA A 99 6.09 -8.56 5.78
C ALA A 99 6.48 -8.04 4.38
N ALA A 100 6.82 -6.75 4.26
CA ALA A 100 7.33 -6.13 3.03
C ALA A 100 8.86 -6.20 2.92
N ASP A 101 9.55 -6.50 4.02
CA ASP A 101 11.02 -6.52 4.15
C ASP A 101 11.60 -7.94 4.25
N VAL A 102 10.79 -8.95 3.94
CA VAL A 102 11.25 -10.31 3.66
C VAL A 102 12.28 -10.29 2.52
N GLU A 103 13.32 -11.09 2.66
CA GLU A 103 14.36 -11.27 1.64
C GLU A 103 13.75 -11.82 0.33
N ASP A 104 14.12 -11.20 -0.79
CA ASP A 104 13.73 -11.68 -2.12
C ASP A 104 14.80 -12.70 -2.59
N PRO A 105 14.42 -13.95 -2.94
CA PRO A 105 15.39 -14.98 -3.33
C PRO A 105 16.16 -14.66 -4.64
N ARG A 106 15.77 -13.60 -5.36
CA ARG A 106 16.47 -13.10 -6.55
C ARG A 106 17.39 -11.91 -6.26
N ILE A 107 17.43 -11.39 -5.02
CA ILE A 107 18.25 -10.23 -4.64
C ILE A 107 19.31 -10.63 -3.62
N PHE A 108 20.55 -10.36 -3.98
CA PHE A 108 21.76 -10.67 -3.22
C PHE A 108 22.47 -9.38 -2.81
N GLN A 109 23.31 -9.46 -1.78
CA GLN A 109 24.23 -8.41 -1.36
C GLN A 109 25.65 -8.95 -1.19
N PHE A 110 26.65 -8.14 -1.53
CA PHE A 110 28.03 -8.32 -1.07
C PHE A 110 28.37 -7.19 -0.08
N GLY A 111 27.95 -7.41 1.16
CA GLY A 111 27.88 -6.37 2.19
C GLY A 111 29.22 -5.87 2.73
N ALA A 112 29.23 -4.63 3.20
CA ALA A 112 30.42 -3.89 3.59
C ALA A 112 31.14 -4.46 4.82
N LYS A 113 30.41 -5.02 5.79
CA LYS A 113 30.98 -5.56 7.03
C LYS A 113 31.18 -7.07 6.96
N THR A 114 30.18 -7.83 6.50
CA THR A 114 30.29 -9.30 6.47
C THR A 114 31.16 -9.79 5.29
N ARG A 115 31.29 -9.00 4.21
CA ARG A 115 32.14 -9.31 3.03
C ARG A 115 31.87 -10.69 2.39
N THR A 116 30.62 -11.15 2.47
CA THR A 116 30.13 -12.39 1.85
C THR A 116 28.97 -12.11 0.91
N LEU A 117 28.89 -12.90 -0.17
CA LEU A 117 27.73 -12.99 -1.03
C LEU A 117 26.62 -13.75 -0.31
N ARG A 118 25.44 -13.14 -0.17
CA ARG A 118 24.25 -13.71 0.50
C ARG A 118 22.97 -13.03 0.03
N ALA A 119 21.82 -13.47 0.50
CA ALA A 119 20.55 -12.80 0.27
C ALA A 119 20.56 -11.34 0.79
N ALA A 120 19.80 -10.46 0.13
CA ALA A 120 19.70 -9.05 0.50
C ALA A 120 18.65 -8.84 1.60
N SER A 121 19.15 -8.44 2.77
CA SER A 121 18.36 -8.08 3.95
C SER A 121 17.84 -6.64 3.87
N VAL A 122 16.89 -6.30 4.74
CA VAL A 122 16.53 -4.91 5.07
C VAL A 122 16.74 -4.69 6.58
N PRO A 123 17.63 -3.77 7.00
CA PRO A 123 18.52 -2.96 6.18
C PRO A 123 19.60 -3.76 5.42
N LEU A 124 20.26 -3.12 4.46
CA LEU A 124 21.45 -3.65 3.78
C LEU A 124 22.68 -3.54 4.69
N ASP A 125 23.68 -4.39 4.47
CA ASP A 125 24.98 -4.34 5.14
C ASP A 125 25.87 -3.24 4.53
N MET A 126 25.67 -2.01 4.98
CA MET A 126 26.45 -0.81 4.67
C MET A 126 27.60 -0.58 5.65
N HIS A 127 28.52 0.33 5.33
CA HIS A 127 29.66 0.65 6.20
C HIS A 127 29.23 1.29 7.52
N ASP A 128 28.27 2.22 7.47
CA ASP A 128 27.66 2.88 8.64
C ASP A 128 26.55 2.01 9.27
N THR A 129 25.73 2.56 10.16
CA THR A 129 24.60 1.84 10.77
C THR A 129 23.28 2.29 10.14
N PRO A 130 22.78 1.60 9.09
CA PRO A 130 21.48 1.90 8.51
C PRO A 130 20.34 1.49 9.44
N SER A 131 19.28 2.29 9.44
CA SER A 131 18.11 2.13 10.32
C SER A 131 16.82 1.78 9.58
N GLY A 132 16.83 1.78 8.25
CA GLY A 132 15.64 1.55 7.44
C GLY A 132 15.96 1.12 6.01
N LEU A 133 14.93 1.14 5.16
CA LEU A 133 15.02 0.74 3.76
C LEU A 133 16.00 1.63 2.97
N SER A 134 16.69 1.03 1.99
CA SER A 134 17.57 1.68 1.00
C SER A 134 16.88 1.76 -0.37
N PRO A 135 17.11 2.82 -1.19
CA PRO A 135 16.50 2.92 -2.51
C PRO A 135 17.05 1.87 -3.47
N ALA A 136 18.27 1.34 -3.23
CA ALA A 136 18.85 0.25 -4.00
C ALA A 136 18.01 -1.05 -3.89
N THR A 137 17.52 -1.39 -2.71
CA THR A 137 16.65 -2.56 -2.50
C THR A 137 15.34 -2.42 -3.28
N THR A 138 14.74 -1.23 -3.30
CA THR A 138 13.51 -1.00 -4.08
C THR A 138 13.78 -1.00 -5.59
N MET A 139 14.87 -0.37 -6.04
CA MET A 139 15.28 -0.38 -7.45
C MET A 139 15.46 -1.82 -7.95
N ALA A 140 16.16 -2.68 -7.19
CA ALA A 140 16.35 -4.09 -7.50
C ALA A 140 15.02 -4.86 -7.62
N ARG A 141 14.11 -4.69 -6.65
CA ARG A 141 12.77 -5.31 -6.66
C ARG A 141 11.94 -4.88 -7.88
N GLU A 142 11.99 -3.60 -8.27
CA GLU A 142 11.26 -3.08 -9.43
C GLU A 142 11.91 -3.50 -10.77
N TYR A 143 13.23 -3.59 -10.82
CA TYR A 143 13.99 -4.04 -11.99
C TYR A 143 13.65 -5.50 -12.35
N LEU A 144 13.70 -6.40 -11.36
CA LEU A 144 13.48 -7.84 -11.51
C LEU A 144 12.07 -8.24 -11.98
N LYS A 145 11.07 -7.36 -11.83
CA LYS A 145 9.73 -7.53 -12.43
C LYS A 145 9.76 -7.59 -13.96
N THR A 146 10.84 -7.11 -14.57
CA THR A 146 11.04 -7.10 -16.04
C THR A 146 12.21 -7.96 -16.51
N GLN A 147 12.77 -8.85 -15.67
CA GLN A 147 13.91 -9.70 -16.01
C GLN A 147 13.55 -11.19 -16.03
N PRO A 148 14.17 -12.00 -16.93
CA PRO A 148 14.02 -13.46 -16.96
C PRO A 148 14.18 -14.13 -15.60
N ALA A 149 13.51 -15.25 -15.37
CA ALA A 149 13.38 -15.86 -14.04
C ALA A 149 14.73 -16.29 -13.42
N ASP A 150 15.69 -16.64 -14.26
CA ASP A 150 17.07 -17.04 -13.94
C ASP A 150 18.03 -15.85 -13.73
N VAL A 151 17.57 -14.61 -13.94
CA VAL A 151 18.30 -13.38 -13.60
C VAL A 151 17.97 -12.95 -12.17
N GLY A 152 19.03 -12.70 -11.38
CA GLY A 152 18.97 -12.03 -10.09
C GLY A 152 19.72 -10.68 -10.10
N VAL A 153 19.65 -9.95 -8.98
CA VAL A 153 20.40 -8.71 -8.76
C VAL A 153 21.39 -8.88 -7.61
N LEU A 154 22.61 -8.37 -7.78
CA LEU A 154 23.58 -8.22 -6.70
C LEU A 154 23.77 -6.74 -6.36
N ILE A 155 23.46 -6.35 -5.13
CA ILE A 155 23.74 -5.02 -4.60
C ILE A 155 25.14 -5.04 -3.96
N ILE A 156 25.98 -4.06 -4.29
CA ILE A 156 27.22 -3.76 -3.55
C ILE A 156 26.92 -2.55 -2.63
N PRO A 157 26.67 -2.75 -1.33
CA PRO A 157 26.32 -1.66 -0.43
C PRO A 157 27.62 -1.00 0.08
N ALA A 158 27.91 0.20 -0.42
CA ALA A 158 29.15 0.94 -0.18
C ALA A 158 28.92 2.42 0.19
N ALA A 159 27.72 2.76 0.68
CA ALA A 159 27.40 4.08 1.21
C ALA A 159 27.81 4.22 2.69
N HIS A 160 28.01 5.46 3.14
CA HIS A 160 28.36 5.79 4.52
C HIS A 160 27.74 7.14 4.94
N GLY A 161 26.94 7.15 6.01
CA GLY A 161 26.34 8.35 6.60
C GLY A 161 27.32 9.50 6.80
N ASP A 162 26.81 10.73 6.68
CA ASP A 162 27.49 11.99 6.97
C ASP A 162 28.76 12.31 6.14
N THR A 163 29.03 11.54 5.08
CA THR A 163 30.17 11.73 4.18
C THR A 163 29.91 12.72 3.04
N GLY A 164 31.00 13.22 2.42
CA GLY A 164 30.90 14.13 1.27
C GLY A 164 32.23 14.44 0.58
N PHE A 165 32.19 15.43 -0.32
CA PHE A 165 33.33 15.89 -1.10
C PHE A 165 34.25 16.85 -0.32
N THR A 166 34.93 16.33 0.70
CA THR A 166 35.86 17.07 1.58
C THR A 166 37.33 16.84 1.21
N GLY A 167 38.24 17.63 1.78
CA GLY A 167 39.69 17.40 1.80
C GLY A 167 40.28 17.54 3.20
N ALA A 168 39.45 17.51 4.24
CA ALA A 168 39.87 17.67 5.63
C ALA A 168 40.58 16.40 6.12
N PRO A 169 41.78 16.51 6.75
CA PRO A 169 42.49 15.36 7.29
C PRO A 169 41.65 14.55 8.29
N GLY A 170 41.77 13.23 8.25
CA GLY A 170 41.04 12.33 9.15
C GLY A 170 39.55 12.18 8.86
N THR A 171 39.05 12.68 7.72
CA THR A 171 37.63 12.56 7.34
C THR A 171 37.43 11.66 6.13
N LEU A 172 36.42 10.77 6.22
CA LEU A 172 35.97 9.92 5.11
C LEU A 172 35.48 10.80 3.95
N THR A 173 36.06 10.64 2.76
CA THR A 173 35.81 11.55 1.63
C THR A 173 35.47 10.83 0.33
N TRP A 174 34.57 11.45 -0.43
CA TRP A 174 34.28 11.09 -1.83
C TRP A 174 35.16 11.85 -2.84
N SER A 175 35.99 12.80 -2.39
CA SER A 175 36.93 13.52 -3.27
C SER A 175 38.06 12.60 -3.74
N VAL A 176 38.06 12.23 -5.02
CA VAL A 176 39.08 11.37 -5.64
C VAL A 176 40.49 11.93 -5.38
N GLY A 177 41.35 11.13 -4.74
CA GLY A 177 42.75 11.48 -4.48
C GLY A 177 43.00 12.50 -3.36
N ALA A 178 41.98 12.91 -2.60
CA ALA A 178 42.12 13.89 -1.51
C ALA A 178 41.92 13.31 -0.09
N ALA A 179 41.98 11.99 0.05
CA ALA A 179 41.93 11.29 1.33
C ALA A 179 43.30 11.32 2.03
N SER A 180 43.35 11.59 3.34
CA SER A 180 44.62 11.66 4.08
C SER A 180 45.25 10.30 4.42
N ALA A 181 44.51 9.20 4.22
CA ALA A 181 45.00 7.83 4.30
C ALA A 181 44.06 6.89 3.51
N PRO A 182 44.48 5.67 3.12
CA PRO A 182 43.68 4.76 2.30
C PRO A 182 42.31 4.38 2.88
N ASP A 183 42.19 4.35 4.21
CA ASP A 183 40.93 4.02 4.90
C ASP A 183 39.89 5.17 4.88
N TYR A 184 40.31 6.36 4.45
CA TYR A 184 39.43 7.52 4.23
C TYR A 184 38.99 7.68 2.77
N ASP A 185 39.54 6.89 1.83
CA ASP A 185 39.27 6.95 0.39
C ASP A 185 38.05 6.11 0.00
N LEU A 186 36.85 6.67 0.17
CA LEU A 186 35.59 6.00 -0.14
C LEU A 186 35.50 5.54 -1.62
N PRO A 187 35.94 6.33 -2.64
CA PRO A 187 36.00 5.87 -4.03
C PRO A 187 36.81 4.59 -4.20
N THR A 188 38.04 4.55 -3.68
CA THR A 188 38.90 3.35 -3.79
C THR A 188 38.35 2.17 -2.99
N LEU A 189 37.77 2.40 -1.81
CA LEU A 189 37.14 1.34 -0.99
C LEU A 189 35.90 0.74 -1.68
N ALA A 190 35.07 1.58 -2.30
CA ALA A 190 33.89 1.15 -3.05
C ALA A 190 34.27 0.36 -4.33
N VAL A 191 35.33 0.77 -5.05
CA VAL A 191 35.90 -0.02 -6.16
C VAL A 191 36.39 -1.38 -5.66
N LYS A 192 37.20 -1.42 -4.60
CA LYS A 192 37.71 -2.68 -4.02
C LYS A 192 36.57 -3.63 -3.64
N GLN A 193 35.54 -3.15 -2.94
CA GLN A 193 34.38 -3.97 -2.56
C GLN A 193 33.57 -4.44 -3.78
N THR A 194 33.43 -3.61 -4.81
CA THR A 194 32.77 -4.00 -6.07
C THR A 194 33.51 -5.15 -6.73
N LEU A 195 34.83 -5.04 -6.90
CA LEU A 195 35.66 -6.08 -7.50
C LEU A 195 35.62 -7.39 -6.67
N SER A 196 35.65 -7.31 -5.34
CA SER A 196 35.46 -8.48 -4.47
C SER A 196 34.08 -9.13 -4.63
N GLY A 197 33.00 -8.34 -4.74
CA GLY A 197 31.65 -8.86 -4.96
C GLY A 197 31.46 -9.50 -6.33
N LEU A 198 32.04 -8.90 -7.37
CA LEU A 198 32.09 -9.47 -8.73
C LEU A 198 32.85 -10.80 -8.75
N ALA A 199 33.96 -10.89 -8.01
CA ALA A 199 34.73 -12.14 -7.88
C ALA A 199 33.94 -13.21 -7.11
N ALA A 200 33.38 -12.88 -5.95
CA ALA A 200 32.59 -13.81 -5.13
C ALA A 200 31.37 -14.38 -5.89
N ALA A 201 30.70 -13.56 -6.71
CA ALA A 201 29.61 -14.00 -7.57
C ALA A 201 30.09 -14.98 -8.66
N LYS A 202 31.23 -14.73 -9.31
CA LYS A 202 31.82 -15.66 -10.29
C LYS A 202 32.26 -16.98 -9.63
N THR A 203 32.86 -16.91 -8.45
CA THR A 203 33.26 -18.11 -7.66
C THR A 203 32.04 -18.92 -7.21
N ALA A 204 30.90 -18.28 -6.95
CA ALA A 204 29.62 -18.95 -6.66
C ALA A 204 28.89 -19.51 -7.91
N GLY A 205 29.53 -19.46 -9.09
CA GLY A 205 29.01 -20.07 -10.33
C GLY A 205 28.09 -19.18 -11.18
N TYR A 206 27.85 -17.92 -10.78
CA TYR A 206 27.01 -17.01 -11.54
C TYR A 206 27.76 -16.40 -12.74
N ALA A 207 27.07 -16.21 -13.86
CA ALA A 207 27.41 -15.17 -14.83
C ALA A 207 27.17 -13.80 -14.19
N VAL A 208 28.03 -12.81 -14.45
CA VAL A 208 28.02 -11.54 -13.70
C VAL A 208 28.21 -10.35 -14.62
N GLU A 209 27.24 -9.43 -14.60
CA GLU A 209 27.25 -8.21 -15.40
C GLU A 209 27.10 -6.96 -14.52
N LEU A 210 28.09 -6.06 -14.54
CA LEU A 210 28.03 -4.78 -13.86
C LEU A 210 27.11 -3.82 -14.62
N LYS A 211 25.90 -3.57 -14.11
CA LYS A 211 24.85 -2.81 -14.82
C LYS A 211 24.84 -1.32 -14.50
N GLY A 212 25.21 -0.87 -13.30
CA GLY A 212 25.21 0.57 -12.99
C GLY A 212 25.67 0.96 -11.58
N ILE A 213 25.76 2.27 -11.36
CA ILE A 213 26.07 2.90 -10.07
C ILE A 213 24.89 3.77 -9.65
N LEU A 214 24.50 3.66 -8.38
CA LEU A 214 23.41 4.37 -7.73
C LEU A 214 24.02 5.32 -6.69
N TRP A 215 23.96 6.62 -6.93
CA TRP A 215 24.57 7.67 -6.09
C TRP A 215 23.50 8.46 -5.34
N HIS A 216 23.63 8.62 -4.02
CA HIS A 216 22.85 9.59 -3.24
C HIS A 216 23.74 10.30 -2.22
N GLN A 217 24.14 11.53 -2.54
CA GLN A 217 24.95 12.36 -1.66
C GLN A 217 24.75 13.82 -2.04
N GLY A 218 24.79 14.70 -1.06
CA GLY A 218 24.84 16.15 -1.26
C GLY A 218 24.49 16.93 0.00
N GLU A 219 23.78 16.29 0.93
CA GLU A 219 23.21 16.90 2.13
C GLU A 219 24.30 17.44 3.08
N SER A 220 25.50 16.85 3.05
CA SER A 220 26.70 17.26 3.79
C SER A 220 27.59 18.28 3.03
N ASN A 221 27.22 18.67 1.81
CA ASN A 221 28.01 19.57 0.95
C ASN A 221 27.33 20.94 0.73
N SER A 222 26.44 21.36 1.63
CA SER A 222 25.63 22.58 1.53
C SER A 222 26.41 23.87 1.26
N SER A 223 27.66 23.99 1.72
CA SER A 223 28.54 25.16 1.47
C SER A 223 29.18 25.18 0.07
N THR A 224 28.96 24.18 -0.76
CA THR A 224 29.63 24.02 -2.07
C THR A 224 28.90 24.81 -3.17
N SER A 225 29.64 25.41 -4.11
CA SER A 225 29.05 25.99 -5.33
C SER A 225 28.69 24.90 -6.34
N THR A 226 27.76 25.20 -7.26
CA THR A 226 27.29 24.25 -8.29
C THR A 226 28.46 23.75 -9.16
N SER A 227 29.37 24.65 -9.53
CA SER A 227 30.56 24.32 -10.33
C SER A 227 31.58 23.48 -9.56
N ALA A 228 31.85 23.79 -8.29
CA ALA A 228 32.79 23.03 -7.47
C ALA A 228 32.27 21.62 -7.13
N TYR A 229 30.96 21.46 -6.91
CA TYR A 229 30.36 20.13 -6.75
C TYR A 229 30.36 19.37 -8.10
N SER A 230 29.99 20.02 -9.21
CA SER A 230 30.00 19.43 -10.56
C SER A 230 31.37 18.85 -10.90
N ALA A 231 32.45 19.63 -10.75
CA ALA A 231 33.80 19.19 -11.10
C ALA A 231 34.23 17.92 -10.34
N LYS A 232 33.97 17.85 -9.03
CA LYS A 232 34.30 16.68 -8.20
C LYS A 232 33.41 15.47 -8.52
N LEU A 233 32.14 15.69 -8.80
CA LEU A 233 31.19 14.66 -9.20
C LEU A 233 31.55 14.05 -10.56
N ASP A 234 31.86 14.89 -11.55
CA ASP A 234 32.25 14.45 -12.90
C ASP A 234 33.59 13.70 -12.86
N GLN A 235 34.54 14.14 -12.02
CA GLN A 235 35.78 13.40 -11.71
C GLN A 235 35.50 12.04 -11.05
N LEU A 236 34.56 11.96 -10.10
CA LEU A 236 34.19 10.70 -9.43
C LEU A 236 33.53 9.70 -10.39
N ILE A 237 32.67 10.18 -11.30
CA ILE A 237 32.04 9.36 -12.34
C ILE A 237 33.12 8.81 -13.29
N ALA A 238 34.09 9.63 -13.69
CA ALA A 238 35.22 9.18 -14.51
C ALA A 238 36.08 8.14 -13.77
N PHE A 239 36.43 8.38 -12.51
CA PHE A 239 37.21 7.46 -11.67
C PHE A 239 36.56 6.07 -11.56
N PHE A 240 35.26 6.00 -11.27
CA PHE A 240 34.57 4.71 -11.18
C PHE A 240 34.55 3.97 -12.52
N ARG A 241 34.37 4.68 -13.64
CA ARG A 241 34.33 4.09 -14.98
C ARG A 241 35.69 3.56 -15.44
N ASP A 242 36.77 4.28 -15.13
CA ASP A 242 38.15 3.83 -15.31
C ASP A 242 38.45 2.59 -14.45
N ARG A 243 38.29 2.70 -13.13
CA ARG A 243 38.72 1.66 -12.17
C ARG A 243 37.85 0.40 -12.15
N LEU A 244 36.69 0.41 -12.79
CA LEU A 244 35.84 -0.76 -13.03
C LEU A 244 35.87 -1.22 -14.50
N SER A 245 36.76 -0.65 -15.32
CA SER A 245 36.93 -0.95 -16.76
C SER A 245 35.63 -0.87 -17.57
N ALA A 246 34.75 0.07 -17.21
CA ALA A 246 33.38 0.18 -17.68
C ALA A 246 33.05 1.62 -18.16
N PRO A 247 33.63 2.07 -19.30
CA PRO A 247 33.54 3.47 -19.75
C PRO A 247 32.12 3.97 -20.05
N LYS A 248 31.17 3.06 -20.30
CA LYS A 248 29.76 3.35 -20.58
C LYS A 248 28.81 3.07 -19.40
N LEU A 249 29.34 2.83 -18.19
CA LEU A 249 28.55 2.41 -17.04
C LEU A 249 27.50 3.48 -16.64
N PRO A 250 26.20 3.14 -16.65
CA PRO A 250 25.13 4.02 -16.19
C PRO A 250 25.35 4.50 -14.75
N PHE A 251 25.35 5.83 -14.55
CA PHE A 251 25.47 6.45 -13.23
C PHE A 251 24.20 7.24 -12.92
N VAL A 252 23.50 6.86 -11.85
CA VAL A 252 22.19 7.39 -11.48
C VAL A 252 22.30 8.28 -10.26
N LEU A 253 21.91 9.55 -10.41
CA LEU A 253 21.96 10.55 -9.35
C LEU A 253 20.58 10.73 -8.72
N GLY A 254 20.44 10.41 -7.44
CA GLY A 254 19.22 10.68 -6.69
C GLY A 254 19.19 12.08 -6.13
N ARG A 255 18.06 12.76 -6.35
CA ARG A 255 17.78 14.07 -5.76
C ARG A 255 17.64 13.97 -4.24
N MET A 256 18.23 14.90 -3.50
CA MET A 256 17.98 15.09 -2.06
C MET A 256 16.50 15.41 -1.76
N SER A 257 16.10 15.45 -0.48
CA SER A 257 14.72 15.82 -0.12
C SER A 257 14.40 17.27 -0.52
N PRO A 258 13.25 17.57 -1.14
CA PRO A 258 12.88 18.94 -1.51
C PRO A 258 12.82 19.88 -0.30
N GLU A 259 12.36 19.37 0.84
CA GLU A 259 12.32 20.09 2.11
C GLU A 259 13.74 20.33 2.65
N GLY A 260 14.62 19.33 2.57
CA GLY A 260 16.02 19.44 3.03
C GLY A 260 16.84 20.39 2.16
N ILE A 261 16.52 20.50 0.87
CA ILE A 261 17.08 21.50 -0.06
C ILE A 261 16.62 22.91 0.32
N ALA A 262 15.33 23.10 0.63
CA ALA A 262 14.79 24.40 1.01
C ALA A 262 15.19 24.84 2.43
N ALA A 263 15.34 23.91 3.37
CA ALA A 263 15.68 24.16 4.77
C ALA A 263 17.18 24.37 5.03
N THR A 264 18.05 24.25 4.03
CA THR A 264 19.50 24.42 4.20
C THR A 264 20.10 25.19 3.02
N PRO A 265 20.48 26.48 3.21
CA PRO A 265 21.10 27.29 2.17
C PRO A 265 22.26 26.57 1.47
N GLY A 266 22.35 26.77 0.16
CA GLY A 266 23.39 26.19 -0.69
C GLY A 266 23.20 24.71 -1.06
N ARG A 267 22.34 23.91 -0.40
CA ARG A 267 21.95 22.58 -0.94
C ARG A 267 21.29 22.69 -2.32
N ALA A 268 20.64 23.81 -2.64
CA ALA A 268 20.14 24.11 -3.98
C ALA A 268 21.24 24.13 -5.06
N ASN A 269 22.49 24.48 -4.72
CA ASN A 269 23.63 24.42 -5.63
C ASN A 269 23.97 22.97 -6.02
N VAL A 270 23.92 22.08 -5.03
CA VAL A 270 24.20 20.66 -5.20
C VAL A 270 23.05 19.96 -5.94
N ASP A 271 21.80 20.33 -5.65
CA ASP A 271 20.61 19.90 -6.38
C ASP A 271 20.67 20.28 -7.88
N ALA A 272 21.04 21.53 -8.18
CA ALA A 272 21.30 21.98 -9.54
C ALA A 272 22.45 21.20 -10.20
N SER A 273 23.52 20.92 -9.46
CA SER A 273 24.65 20.11 -9.96
C SER A 273 24.20 18.71 -10.35
N HIS A 274 23.40 18.02 -9.52
CA HIS A 274 22.82 16.71 -9.83
C HIS A 274 21.94 16.78 -11.08
N TYR A 275 21.00 17.73 -11.12
CA TYR A 275 20.06 17.90 -12.24
C TYR A 275 20.77 18.12 -13.57
N GLN A 276 21.83 18.93 -13.58
CA GLN A 276 22.60 19.26 -14.79
C GLN A 276 23.53 18.12 -15.26
N THR A 277 23.79 17.10 -14.43
CA THR A 277 24.80 16.07 -14.75
C THR A 277 24.50 15.28 -16.03
N PRO A 278 23.24 14.86 -16.32
CA PRO A 278 22.88 14.26 -17.62
C PRO A 278 23.22 15.11 -18.85
N GLY A 279 23.30 16.44 -18.71
CA GLY A 279 23.70 17.35 -19.77
C GLY A 279 25.20 17.65 -19.85
N ARG A 280 25.98 17.27 -18.83
CA ARG A 280 27.45 17.39 -18.82
C ARG A 280 28.16 16.06 -19.12
N VAL A 281 27.62 14.94 -18.63
CA VAL A 281 28.28 13.63 -18.62
C VAL A 281 27.37 12.57 -19.23
N ALA A 282 27.82 11.96 -20.33
CA ALA A 282 27.13 10.86 -20.99
C ALA A 282 27.01 9.62 -20.08
N TYR A 283 26.03 8.78 -20.37
CA TYR A 283 25.61 7.61 -19.59
C TYR A 283 25.21 7.95 -18.14
N THR A 284 24.62 9.14 -17.91
CA THR A 284 24.10 9.54 -16.59
C THR A 284 22.63 9.94 -16.64
N GLY A 285 21.93 9.80 -15.51
CA GLY A 285 20.49 10.03 -15.40
C GLY A 285 20.10 10.51 -14.00
N PHE A 286 19.00 11.26 -13.91
CA PHE A 286 18.57 11.96 -12.70
C PHE A 286 17.26 11.38 -12.15
N ALA A 287 17.30 10.87 -10.92
CA ALA A 287 16.16 10.31 -10.22
C ALA A 287 15.53 11.38 -9.29
N PRO A 288 14.37 11.96 -9.63
CA PRO A 288 13.69 12.92 -8.76
C PRO A 288 13.22 12.27 -7.46
N SER A 289 13.14 13.08 -6.41
CA SER A 289 12.65 12.72 -5.08
C SER A 289 11.20 13.17 -4.85
N LEU A 290 10.53 12.52 -3.89
CA LEU A 290 9.16 12.87 -3.51
C LEU A 290 9.18 13.85 -2.33
N ALA A 291 8.59 15.03 -2.54
CA ALA A 291 8.34 16.01 -1.49
C ALA A 291 7.47 15.43 -0.36
N CYS A 292 7.65 15.90 0.86
CA CYS A 292 6.93 15.52 2.08
C CYS A 292 6.92 14.01 2.37
N ALA A 293 7.91 13.28 1.87
CA ALA A 293 8.09 11.84 2.09
C ALA A 293 9.30 11.57 3.00
N LEU A 294 9.40 12.36 4.07
CA LEU A 294 10.44 12.31 5.09
C LEU A 294 10.02 11.48 6.31
N ASN A 295 10.99 11.11 7.14
CA ASN A 295 10.77 10.53 8.46
C ASN A 295 10.07 11.53 9.40
N SER A 296 9.37 11.01 10.41
CA SER A 296 8.65 11.85 11.38
C SER A 296 9.61 12.72 12.19
N GLY A 297 9.54 14.04 12.02
CA GLY A 297 10.42 14.99 12.71
C GLY A 297 11.80 15.18 12.06
N ASP A 298 12.02 14.60 10.88
CA ASP A 298 13.26 14.73 10.11
C ASP A 298 13.07 15.71 8.95
N THR A 299 14.15 16.39 8.53
CA THR A 299 14.20 17.31 7.36
C THR A 299 15.01 16.75 6.19
N THR A 300 15.80 15.70 6.45
CA THR A 300 16.88 15.21 5.58
C THR A 300 16.64 13.77 5.16
N HIS A 301 16.19 12.88 6.05
CA HIS A 301 16.03 11.45 5.72
C HIS A 301 14.61 11.10 5.25
N PHE A 302 14.53 10.46 4.08
CA PHE A 302 13.27 9.95 3.55
C PHE A 302 12.65 8.87 4.44
N SER A 303 11.33 8.87 4.56
CA SER A 303 10.58 7.71 5.06
C SER A 303 10.52 6.60 4.02
N ARG A 304 9.98 5.44 4.41
CA ARG A 304 9.81 4.29 3.52
C ARG A 304 9.15 4.69 2.19
N VAL A 305 8.08 5.48 2.23
CA VAL A 305 7.37 5.96 1.02
C VAL A 305 8.28 6.80 0.13
N GLY A 306 9.13 7.65 0.72
CA GLY A 306 10.11 8.46 -0.01
C GLY A 306 11.19 7.60 -0.64
N ILE A 307 11.76 6.66 0.11
CA ILE A 307 12.76 5.70 -0.37
C ILE A 307 12.20 4.78 -1.47
N GLU A 308 10.95 4.32 -1.36
CA GLU A 308 10.34 3.46 -2.36
C GLU A 308 9.99 4.22 -3.65
N TYR A 309 9.49 5.46 -3.55
CA TYR A 309 9.35 6.35 -4.70
C TYR A 309 10.71 6.59 -5.36
N LEU A 310 11.72 6.90 -4.55
CA LEU A 310 13.08 7.15 -5.01
C LEU A 310 13.65 5.92 -5.72
N GLY A 311 13.53 4.70 -5.18
CA GLY A 311 13.98 3.48 -5.86
C GLY A 311 13.29 3.24 -7.22
N ARG A 312 12.00 3.56 -7.34
CA ARG A 312 11.28 3.57 -8.63
C ARG A 312 11.83 4.65 -9.57
N ALA A 313 12.12 5.84 -9.07
CA ALA A 313 12.76 6.91 -9.83
C ALA A 313 14.19 6.55 -10.29
N TYR A 314 14.97 5.81 -9.48
CA TYR A 314 16.28 5.29 -9.87
C TYR A 314 16.19 4.28 -11.01
N LEU A 315 15.13 3.45 -11.09
CA LEU A 315 14.92 2.56 -12.24
C LEU A 315 14.58 3.35 -13.53
N ALA A 316 13.81 4.43 -13.42
CA ALA A 316 13.54 5.32 -14.55
C ALA A 316 14.82 6.06 -15.01
N ALA A 317 15.57 6.62 -14.06
CA ALA A 317 16.83 7.31 -14.31
C ALA A 317 17.96 6.38 -14.77
N TYR A 318 17.95 5.10 -14.39
CA TYR A 318 18.82 4.07 -14.95
C TYR A 318 18.56 3.86 -16.45
N ARG A 319 17.28 3.79 -16.84
CA ARG A 319 16.87 3.70 -18.26
C ARG A 319 17.22 4.98 -19.03
N GLN A 320 17.06 6.16 -18.42
CA GLN A 320 17.54 7.43 -18.96
C GLN A 320 19.06 7.41 -19.17
N ALA A 321 19.84 6.97 -18.16
CA ALA A 321 21.29 6.88 -18.23
C ALA A 321 21.76 5.91 -19.33
N ALA A 322 21.12 4.75 -19.48
CA ALA A 322 21.43 3.81 -20.55
C ALA A 322 21.15 4.38 -21.97
N ALA A 323 20.14 5.23 -22.11
CA ALA A 323 19.80 5.90 -23.38
C ALA A 323 20.61 7.19 -23.64
N ASN A 324 21.15 7.84 -22.60
CA ASN A 324 21.91 9.09 -22.69
C ASN A 324 23.33 8.85 -23.24
N THR A 325 23.45 8.53 -24.52
CA THR A 325 24.76 8.21 -25.15
C THR A 325 25.63 9.44 -25.43
N GLN A 326 25.08 10.66 -25.40
CA GLN A 326 25.76 11.92 -25.69
C GLN A 326 25.26 13.04 -24.77
N ALA A 327 26.19 13.68 -24.05
CA ALA A 327 25.88 14.80 -23.15
C ALA A 327 25.22 15.95 -23.94
N SER A 328 23.97 16.26 -23.60
CA SER A 328 23.14 17.25 -24.30
C SER A 328 22.47 18.18 -23.29
N ALA A 329 22.59 19.49 -23.47
CA ALA A 329 22.07 20.47 -22.51
C ALA A 329 20.53 20.41 -22.40
N VAL A 330 20.02 19.89 -21.28
CA VAL A 330 18.59 19.89 -20.95
C VAL A 330 18.25 21.12 -20.12
N ALA A 331 17.22 21.86 -20.52
CA ALA A 331 16.73 23.01 -19.77
C ALA A 331 16.30 22.60 -18.34
N THR A 332 16.84 23.29 -17.33
CA THR A 332 16.53 23.01 -15.92
C THR A 332 15.21 23.69 -15.53
N PRO A 333 14.13 22.96 -15.22
CA PRO A 333 12.89 23.56 -14.72
C PRO A 333 13.08 24.02 -13.27
N ALA A 334 12.39 25.09 -12.86
CA ALA A 334 12.37 25.53 -11.48
C ALA A 334 11.64 24.52 -10.58
N LEU A 335 12.36 23.88 -9.66
CA LEU A 335 11.84 22.81 -8.80
C LEU A 335 11.35 23.34 -7.45
N THR A 336 10.20 24.03 -7.46
CA THR A 336 9.49 24.48 -6.25
C THR A 336 9.12 23.32 -5.33
N VAL A 337 9.22 23.49 -4.01
CA VAL A 337 8.63 22.55 -3.02
C VAL A 337 7.09 22.62 -3.11
N PRO A 338 6.37 21.54 -3.46
CA PRO A 338 4.92 21.57 -3.56
C PRO A 338 4.25 21.63 -2.18
N ASN A 339 3.13 22.37 -2.05
CA ASN A 339 2.24 22.20 -0.89
C ASN A 339 1.58 20.82 -0.95
N CYS A 340 2.09 19.88 -0.14
CA CYS A 340 1.57 18.53 -0.04
C CYS A 340 0.26 18.40 0.73
N ALA A 341 -0.28 19.47 1.36
CA ALA A 341 -1.49 19.38 2.15
C ALA A 341 -2.68 18.83 1.33
N GLY A 342 -3.34 17.79 1.85
CA GLY A 342 -4.40 17.08 1.15
C GLY A 342 -3.94 16.17 -0.01
N ARG A 343 -2.64 16.07 -0.29
CA ARG A 343 -2.11 15.14 -1.30
C ARG A 343 -2.34 13.71 -0.83
N ALA A 344 -2.88 12.87 -1.69
CA ALA A 344 -3.06 11.45 -1.42
C ALA A 344 -1.76 10.68 -1.64
N ILE A 345 -1.52 9.68 -0.81
CA ILE A 345 -0.57 8.59 -1.04
C ILE A 345 -1.37 7.30 -0.96
N ALA A 346 -1.48 6.58 -2.08
CA ALA A 346 -2.05 5.24 -2.13
C ALA A 346 -0.99 4.20 -1.75
N MET A 347 -1.43 3.09 -1.15
CA MET A 347 -0.59 1.99 -0.70
C MET A 347 -1.31 0.65 -0.92
N ASP A 348 -0.59 -0.47 -0.96
CA ASP A 348 -1.25 -1.77 -1.04
C ASP A 348 -2.08 -2.02 0.25
N PRO A 349 -3.36 -2.47 0.13
CA PRO A 349 -4.28 -2.58 1.26
C PRO A 349 -3.72 -3.34 2.48
N THR A 350 -3.61 -2.63 3.60
CA THR A 350 -2.89 -3.09 4.81
C THR A 350 -3.82 -3.11 6.03
N ARG A 351 -3.81 -4.18 6.84
CA ARG A 351 -4.72 -4.37 8.00
C ARG A 351 -4.26 -3.57 9.21
N PHE A 352 -5.18 -2.82 9.85
CA PHE A 352 -4.93 -2.02 11.06
C PHE A 352 -5.75 -2.48 12.28
N LEU A 353 -6.96 -2.99 12.07
CA LEU A 353 -7.82 -3.53 13.14
C LEU A 353 -8.38 -4.91 12.74
N ASP A 354 -8.46 -5.82 13.70
CA ASP A 354 -9.20 -7.08 13.56
C ASP A 354 -9.73 -7.53 14.92
N THR A 355 -10.94 -7.08 15.28
CA THR A 355 -11.47 -7.32 16.62
C THR A 355 -11.96 -8.74 16.87
N ARG A 356 -11.75 -9.66 15.91
CA ARG A 356 -11.84 -11.12 16.12
C ARG A 356 -10.61 -11.66 16.87
N ILE A 357 -9.49 -10.94 16.79
CA ILE A 357 -8.22 -11.27 17.47
C ILE A 357 -8.06 -10.37 18.71
N TRP A 358 -8.16 -9.05 18.55
CA TRP A 358 -8.04 -8.07 19.63
C TRP A 358 -8.66 -6.73 19.23
N PRO A 359 -9.36 -5.98 20.12
CA PRO A 359 -9.59 -6.24 21.54
C PRO A 359 -10.79 -7.14 21.87
N GLY A 360 -11.57 -7.56 20.87
CA GLY A 360 -12.81 -8.33 21.06
C GLY A 360 -14.03 -7.66 20.44
N ARG A 361 -15.23 -8.19 20.69
CA ARG A 361 -16.48 -7.64 20.13
C ARG A 361 -16.72 -6.20 20.61
N VAL A 362 -17.08 -5.32 19.68
CA VAL A 362 -17.57 -3.97 20.02
C VAL A 362 -19.01 -4.13 20.50
N ALA A 363 -19.27 -3.82 21.77
CA ALA A 363 -20.57 -3.97 22.42
C ALA A 363 -21.63 -2.98 21.88
N ALA A 364 -22.89 -3.16 22.28
CA ALA A 364 -24.00 -2.27 21.95
C ALA A 364 -23.70 -0.84 22.43
N GLY A 365 -23.83 0.16 21.54
CA GLY A 365 -23.41 1.55 21.79
C GLY A 365 -21.89 1.76 21.98
N GLY A 366 -21.10 0.68 22.03
CA GLY A 366 -19.68 0.71 22.34
C GLY A 366 -18.82 1.24 21.18
N SER A 367 -17.59 1.62 21.50
CA SER A 367 -16.63 2.13 20.51
C SER A 367 -15.26 1.47 20.64
N VAL A 368 -14.48 1.48 19.55
CA VAL A 368 -13.08 1.04 19.52
C VAL A 368 -12.22 2.09 18.82
N SER A 369 -11.09 2.46 19.44
CA SER A 369 -10.21 3.52 18.96
C SER A 369 -8.77 3.04 18.78
N PHE A 370 -8.23 3.13 17.57
CA PHE A 370 -6.93 2.56 17.20
C PHE A 370 -6.07 3.58 16.45
N ARG A 371 -4.75 3.50 16.61
CA ARG A 371 -3.79 4.39 15.94
C ARG A 371 -3.62 3.97 14.48
N VAL A 372 -3.64 4.96 13.59
CA VAL A 372 -3.23 4.82 12.19
C VAL A 372 -1.97 5.63 11.90
N ALA A 373 -1.80 6.81 12.51
CA ALA A 373 -0.67 7.68 12.22
C ALA A 373 0.63 7.16 12.85
N GLY A 374 1.71 7.14 12.07
CA GLY A 374 3.04 6.69 12.49
C GLY A 374 3.20 5.18 12.61
N VAL A 375 2.30 4.37 12.04
CA VAL A 375 2.39 2.90 12.07
C VAL A 375 2.05 2.30 10.70
N ARG A 376 2.62 1.11 10.38
CA ARG A 376 2.29 0.32 9.18
C ARG A 376 2.31 1.14 7.87
N GLY A 377 3.37 1.92 7.67
CA GLY A 377 3.58 2.74 6.46
C GLY A 377 2.89 4.11 6.44
N VAL A 378 1.95 4.41 7.33
CA VAL A 378 1.27 5.72 7.40
C VAL A 378 2.10 6.71 8.24
N PRO A 379 2.40 7.94 7.76
CA PRO A 379 3.12 8.96 8.52
C PRO A 379 2.41 9.40 9.81
N THR A 380 3.15 10.07 10.69
CA THR A 380 2.60 10.69 11.92
C THR A 380 1.71 11.90 11.66
N SER A 381 1.95 12.62 10.55
CA SER A 381 1.25 13.85 10.17
C SER A 381 0.36 13.61 8.93
N VAL A 382 -0.89 13.22 9.18
CA VAL A 382 -1.91 12.91 8.17
C VAL A 382 -3.25 13.54 8.55
N SER A 383 -4.03 13.99 7.57
CA SER A 383 -5.35 14.60 7.78
C SER A 383 -6.50 13.58 7.77
N ALA A 384 -6.43 12.59 6.88
CA ALA A 384 -7.42 11.54 6.71
C ALA A 384 -6.78 10.24 6.19
N VAL A 385 -7.48 9.12 6.38
CA VAL A 385 -7.14 7.81 5.79
C VAL A 385 -8.34 7.22 5.05
N VAL A 386 -8.06 6.52 3.95
CA VAL A 386 -9.05 5.74 3.21
C VAL A 386 -9.01 4.30 3.68
N VAL A 387 -10.09 3.87 4.34
CA VAL A 387 -10.22 2.57 5.00
C VAL A 387 -11.34 1.75 4.38
N ASN A 388 -11.12 0.45 4.17
CA ASN A 388 -12.24 -0.49 4.07
C ASN A 388 -12.64 -0.89 5.49
N LEU A 389 -13.91 -0.63 5.84
CA LEU A 389 -14.55 -1.02 7.08
C LEU A 389 -15.38 -2.29 6.81
N THR A 390 -15.08 -3.37 7.52
CA THR A 390 -15.87 -4.61 7.42
C THR A 390 -16.47 -4.97 8.78
N ALA A 391 -17.79 -5.10 8.83
CA ALA A 391 -18.53 -5.69 9.94
C ALA A 391 -18.66 -7.20 9.72
N THR A 392 -18.51 -8.01 10.77
CA THR A 392 -18.69 -9.46 10.69
C THR A 392 -19.22 -10.05 11.99
N SER A 393 -20.01 -11.12 11.85
CA SER A 393 -20.76 -11.79 12.92
C SER A 393 -21.50 -10.86 13.92
N PRO A 394 -22.24 -9.83 13.45
CA PRO A 394 -23.06 -8.98 14.30
C PRO A 394 -24.25 -9.74 14.90
N THR A 395 -24.63 -9.44 16.14
CA THR A 395 -25.78 -10.09 16.82
C THR A 395 -27.11 -9.36 16.62
N SER A 396 -27.10 -8.19 15.98
CA SER A 396 -28.29 -7.35 15.72
C SER A 396 -28.06 -6.54 14.44
N HIS A 397 -29.11 -5.89 13.92
CA HIS A 397 -28.92 -4.89 12.87
C HIS A 397 -28.32 -3.61 13.45
N GLY A 398 -27.62 -2.81 12.64
CA GLY A 398 -27.01 -1.58 13.11
C GLY A 398 -26.17 -0.84 12.08
N VAL A 399 -25.52 0.21 12.55
CA VAL A 399 -24.58 1.02 11.74
C VAL A 399 -23.26 1.28 12.48
N ILE A 400 -22.18 1.40 11.71
CA ILE A 400 -20.89 1.88 12.19
C ILE A 400 -20.72 3.34 11.77
N THR A 401 -20.39 4.19 12.74
CA THR A 401 -19.92 5.57 12.51
C THR A 401 -18.42 5.61 12.75
N ALA A 402 -17.66 6.14 11.79
CA ALA A 402 -16.21 6.29 11.80
C ALA A 402 -15.83 7.77 11.81
N TYR A 403 -14.95 8.17 12.73
CA TYR A 403 -14.58 9.58 12.91
C TYR A 403 -13.20 9.73 13.59
N ALA A 404 -12.69 10.95 13.60
CA ALA A 404 -11.46 11.30 14.28
C ALA A 404 -11.57 11.03 15.79
N SER A 405 -10.53 10.45 16.38
CA SER A 405 -10.43 10.35 17.83
C SER A 405 -10.39 11.74 18.48
N GLY A 406 -11.04 11.89 19.63
CA GLY A 406 -11.17 13.16 20.35
C GLY A 406 -12.30 14.08 19.88
N THR A 407 -12.98 13.82 18.75
CA THR A 407 -14.14 14.64 18.32
C THR A 407 -15.46 14.07 18.82
N ALA A 408 -16.52 14.89 18.79
CA ALA A 408 -17.89 14.39 18.92
C ALA A 408 -18.21 13.36 17.80
N LYS A 409 -19.04 12.36 18.13
CA LYS A 409 -19.52 11.36 17.18
C LYS A 409 -20.50 12.00 16.17
N PRO A 410 -20.28 11.88 14.85
CA PRO A 410 -21.22 12.34 13.84
C PRO A 410 -22.60 11.67 13.89
N GLY A 411 -23.63 12.36 13.40
CA GLY A 411 -24.98 11.82 13.20
C GLY A 411 -25.14 10.96 11.92
N THR A 412 -24.03 10.51 11.34
CA THR A 412 -23.95 9.79 10.06
C THR A 412 -23.54 8.33 10.26
N SER A 413 -23.58 7.55 9.19
CA SER A 413 -23.11 6.16 9.15
C SER A 413 -22.22 5.93 7.95
N ASN A 414 -21.16 5.13 8.10
CA ASN A 414 -20.29 4.70 7.00
C ASN A 414 -20.66 3.28 6.55
N LEU A 415 -21.01 2.38 7.48
CA LEU A 415 -21.38 0.99 7.17
C LEU A 415 -22.73 0.62 7.82
N ASN A 416 -23.60 -0.03 7.06
CA ASN A 416 -24.91 -0.54 7.49
C ASN A 416 -24.90 -2.08 7.44
N TYR A 417 -25.48 -2.76 8.43
CA TYR A 417 -25.51 -4.23 8.48
C TYR A 417 -26.75 -4.80 9.20
N VAL A 418 -27.11 -6.04 8.88
CA VAL A 418 -28.11 -6.86 9.61
C VAL A 418 -27.43 -7.96 10.44
N ALA A 419 -28.17 -8.60 11.35
CA ALA A 419 -27.65 -9.69 12.19
C ALA A 419 -27.10 -10.86 11.33
N GLY A 420 -25.99 -11.46 11.77
CA GLY A 420 -25.28 -12.53 11.06
C GLY A 420 -24.51 -12.11 9.80
N GLN A 421 -24.77 -10.92 9.24
CA GLN A 421 -24.17 -10.45 8.00
C GLN A 421 -22.67 -10.16 8.16
N THR A 422 -21.85 -10.61 7.20
CA THR A 422 -20.57 -9.96 6.90
C THR A 422 -20.79 -8.96 5.77
N VAL A 423 -20.23 -7.75 5.87
CA VAL A 423 -20.37 -6.71 4.84
C VAL A 423 -19.25 -5.68 4.97
N SER A 424 -18.78 -5.19 3.82
CA SER A 424 -17.75 -4.16 3.70
C SER A 424 -18.32 -2.85 3.14
N ASN A 425 -17.65 -1.74 3.43
CA ASN A 425 -17.75 -0.48 2.68
C ASN A 425 -16.44 0.32 2.89
N LEU A 426 -15.97 0.99 1.85
CA LEU A 426 -14.93 2.02 1.98
C LEU A 426 -15.45 3.23 2.78
N ALA A 427 -14.53 3.96 3.42
CA ALA A 427 -14.76 5.26 4.04
C ALA A 427 -13.47 6.09 4.02
N THR A 428 -13.59 7.40 3.90
CA THR A 428 -12.50 8.37 4.06
C THR A 428 -12.68 9.09 5.38
N VAL A 429 -11.85 8.76 6.37
CA VAL A 429 -12.08 9.15 7.76
C VAL A 429 -11.00 10.13 8.22
N PRO A 430 -11.36 11.32 8.76
CA PRO A 430 -10.40 12.23 9.39
C PRO A 430 -9.64 11.57 10.54
N VAL A 431 -8.36 11.91 10.71
CA VAL A 431 -7.52 11.39 11.80
C VAL A 431 -7.53 12.35 12.98
N GLY A 432 -7.65 11.83 14.21
CA GLY A 432 -7.54 12.64 15.44
C GLY A 432 -6.13 13.18 15.65
N THR A 433 -6.00 14.24 16.46
CA THR A 433 -4.69 14.84 16.82
C THR A 433 -3.78 13.88 17.60
N ASP A 434 -4.36 12.83 18.19
CA ASP A 434 -3.67 11.70 18.83
C ASP A 434 -3.17 10.63 17.83
N GLY A 435 -3.42 10.80 16.53
CA GLY A 435 -3.10 9.86 15.46
C GLY A 435 -4.08 8.68 15.31
N ARG A 436 -5.28 8.75 15.91
CA ARG A 436 -6.24 7.64 15.99
C ARG A 436 -7.57 7.94 15.30
N LEU A 437 -8.27 6.87 14.94
CA LEU A 437 -9.68 6.87 14.56
C LEU A 437 -10.51 6.21 15.66
N THR A 438 -11.79 6.55 15.72
CA THR A 438 -12.80 5.86 16.54
C THR A 438 -13.90 5.28 15.64
N LEU A 439 -14.30 4.03 15.91
CA LEU A 439 -15.47 3.39 15.33
C LEU A 439 -16.51 3.13 16.42
N THR A 440 -17.73 3.61 16.28
CA THR A 440 -18.85 3.34 17.20
C THR A 440 -19.84 2.35 16.59
N ASN A 441 -20.15 1.28 17.33
CA ASN A 441 -21.27 0.39 17.06
C ASN A 441 -22.58 1.04 17.50
N SER A 442 -23.45 1.37 16.55
CA SER A 442 -24.80 1.90 16.80
C SER A 442 -25.83 0.79 16.56
N SER A 443 -25.92 -0.14 17.50
CA SER A 443 -26.91 -1.23 17.54
C SER A 443 -27.24 -1.61 18.99
N SER A 444 -28.30 -2.41 19.16
CA SER A 444 -28.62 -3.13 20.39
C SER A 444 -27.76 -4.40 20.61
N GLY A 445 -26.83 -4.70 19.71
CA GLY A 445 -26.05 -5.93 19.69
C GLY A 445 -24.53 -5.72 19.70
N SER A 446 -23.78 -6.81 19.56
CA SER A 446 -22.32 -6.78 19.46
C SER A 446 -21.84 -7.15 18.06
N VAL A 447 -20.69 -6.65 17.64
CA VAL A 447 -20.12 -6.86 16.29
C VAL A 447 -18.60 -7.00 16.34
N HIS A 448 -18.01 -7.78 15.43
CA HIS A 448 -16.56 -7.71 15.17
C HIS A 448 -16.28 -6.75 14.02
N LEU A 449 -15.25 -5.92 14.17
CA LEU A 449 -14.82 -4.98 13.14
C LEU A 449 -13.45 -5.35 12.60
N ILE A 450 -13.29 -5.21 11.29
CA ILE A 450 -12.03 -5.37 10.56
C ILE A 450 -11.79 -4.05 9.81
N VAL A 451 -10.56 -3.56 9.84
CA VAL A 451 -10.17 -2.34 9.12
C VAL A 451 -8.86 -2.55 8.38
N SER A 452 -8.84 -2.15 7.11
CA SER A 452 -7.60 -2.00 6.32
C SER A 452 -7.52 -0.64 5.64
N VAL A 453 -6.35 0.00 5.70
CA VAL A 453 -6.05 1.27 5.02
C VAL A 453 -5.53 0.98 3.61
N SER A 454 -5.95 1.80 2.64
CA SER A 454 -5.53 1.74 1.21
C SER A 454 -4.94 3.05 0.69
N ALA A 455 -5.19 4.18 1.37
CA ALA A 455 -4.51 5.44 1.13
C ALA A 455 -4.52 6.32 2.39
N TYR A 456 -3.64 7.32 2.43
CA TYR A 456 -3.68 8.41 3.40
C TYR A 456 -3.52 9.77 2.71
N PHE A 457 -3.97 10.83 3.39
CA PHE A 457 -3.82 12.22 2.94
C PHE A 457 -2.91 12.97 3.91
N HIS A 458 -1.99 13.77 3.38
CA HIS A 458 -1.10 14.60 4.20
C HIS A 458 -1.88 15.70 4.97
N ALA A 459 -1.40 16.03 6.16
CA ALA A 459 -1.94 17.11 7.00
C ALA A 459 -1.63 18.52 6.45
N GLY A 460 -2.21 19.54 7.10
CA GLY A 460 -2.13 20.95 6.68
C GLY A 460 -3.33 21.39 5.84
N THR A 461 -3.41 22.68 5.53
CA THR A 461 -4.49 23.27 4.73
C THR A 461 -4.25 23.03 3.23
N PRO A 462 -5.13 22.26 2.54
CA PRO A 462 -4.98 22.02 1.11
C PRO A 462 -5.16 23.33 0.30
N SER A 463 -4.29 23.59 -0.67
CA SER A 463 -4.41 24.72 -1.60
C SER A 463 -4.10 24.38 -3.07
N SER A 464 -3.74 23.12 -3.34
CA SER A 464 -3.30 22.66 -4.67
C SER A 464 -4.48 22.06 -5.45
N PRO A 465 -4.65 22.35 -6.76
CA PRO A 465 -5.72 21.75 -7.57
C PRO A 465 -5.74 20.22 -7.49
N GLY A 466 -6.91 19.65 -7.16
CA GLY A 466 -7.09 18.21 -6.97
C GLY A 466 -6.54 17.63 -5.66
N THR A 467 -6.02 18.41 -4.70
CA THR A 467 -5.79 17.87 -3.34
C THR A 467 -7.07 17.84 -2.51
N PHE A 468 -7.13 16.91 -1.55
CA PHE A 468 -8.31 16.56 -0.77
C PHE A 468 -8.40 17.36 0.53
N SER A 469 -9.60 17.81 0.87
CA SER A 469 -9.92 18.35 2.20
C SER A 469 -10.98 17.47 2.85
N ALA A 470 -10.63 16.88 3.99
CA ALA A 470 -11.53 16.10 4.81
C ALA A 470 -12.45 17.04 5.61
N VAL A 471 -13.73 16.68 5.74
CA VAL A 471 -14.68 17.44 6.59
C VAL A 471 -15.18 16.55 7.74
N ALA A 472 -15.74 17.16 8.77
CA ALA A 472 -16.49 16.42 9.79
C ALA A 472 -17.71 15.76 9.11
N PRO A 473 -17.93 14.44 9.23
CA PRO A 473 -18.98 13.75 8.48
C PRO A 473 -20.38 14.35 8.70
N ALA A 474 -21.03 14.77 7.62
CA ALA A 474 -22.25 15.59 7.67
C ALA A 474 -23.28 15.16 6.62
N ARG A 475 -24.57 15.38 6.90
CA ARG A 475 -25.68 14.98 6.02
C ARG A 475 -26.02 16.07 5.01
N LEU A 476 -25.98 15.75 3.71
CA LEU A 476 -26.37 16.66 2.62
C LEU A 476 -27.75 16.34 2.04
N LEU A 477 -28.16 15.07 2.04
CA LEU A 477 -29.49 14.63 1.59
C LEU A 477 -30.04 13.53 2.51
N ASP A 478 -31.34 13.58 2.78
CA ASP A 478 -32.12 12.49 3.39
C ASP A 478 -33.56 12.59 2.87
N THR A 479 -33.88 11.83 1.82
CA THR A 479 -35.15 11.98 1.09
C THR A 479 -36.38 11.73 1.97
N ARG A 480 -36.24 10.92 3.02
CA ARG A 480 -37.26 10.62 4.05
C ARG A 480 -37.73 11.86 4.82
N LYS A 481 -36.92 12.94 4.80
CA LYS A 481 -37.17 14.20 5.50
C LYS A 481 -37.21 15.41 4.56
N SER A 482 -37.18 15.20 3.24
CA SER A 482 -37.05 16.26 2.24
C SER A 482 -37.88 16.00 0.98
N SER A 483 -37.30 15.45 -0.07
CA SER A 483 -37.94 15.32 -1.40
C SER A 483 -39.01 14.22 -1.51
N GLY A 484 -39.13 13.34 -0.51
CA GLY A 484 -39.81 12.06 -0.65
C GLY A 484 -38.98 11.05 -1.47
N ALA A 485 -39.42 9.79 -1.46
CA ALA A 485 -38.69 8.68 -2.08
C ALA A 485 -38.51 8.86 -3.60
N VAL A 486 -37.32 8.53 -4.10
CA VAL A 486 -36.98 8.65 -5.52
C VAL A 486 -37.63 7.50 -6.28
N SER A 487 -38.64 7.80 -7.10
CA SER A 487 -39.36 6.83 -7.95
C SER A 487 -38.44 6.10 -8.93
N GLY A 488 -38.92 4.96 -9.46
CA GLY A 488 -38.22 4.22 -10.50
C GLY A 488 -37.93 5.08 -11.72
N GLY A 489 -36.77 4.88 -12.34
CA GLY A 489 -36.25 5.70 -13.45
C GLY A 489 -35.98 7.19 -13.15
N SER A 490 -36.34 7.68 -11.95
CA SER A 490 -36.33 9.10 -11.60
C SER A 490 -35.01 9.50 -10.91
N SER A 491 -34.81 10.81 -10.68
CA SER A 491 -33.58 11.33 -10.05
C SER A 491 -33.86 12.39 -9.00
N VAL A 492 -32.95 12.53 -8.04
CA VAL A 492 -32.92 13.64 -7.06
C VAL A 492 -31.61 14.40 -7.21
N SER A 493 -31.67 15.74 -7.10
CA SER A 493 -30.50 16.62 -7.16
C SER A 493 -30.42 17.48 -5.91
N PHE A 494 -29.23 17.65 -5.35
CA PHE A 494 -29.00 18.40 -4.12
C PHE A 494 -27.72 19.23 -4.16
N MET A 495 -27.68 20.31 -3.38
CA MET A 495 -26.52 21.20 -3.28
C MET A 495 -25.44 20.60 -2.38
N ALA A 496 -24.21 20.54 -2.88
CA ALA A 496 -23.04 20.14 -2.10
C ALA A 496 -22.03 21.29 -1.96
N GLY A 497 -21.78 22.06 -3.02
CA GLY A 497 -20.99 23.28 -2.95
C GLY A 497 -21.59 24.30 -1.98
N GLY A 498 -20.77 24.93 -1.14
CA GLY A 498 -21.22 25.88 -0.12
C GLY A 498 -21.96 25.26 1.07
N LYS A 499 -21.89 23.93 1.27
CA LYS A 499 -22.46 23.22 2.43
C LYS A 499 -21.36 22.49 3.22
N SER A 500 -21.53 22.36 4.53
CA SER A 500 -20.68 21.51 5.40
C SER A 500 -19.15 21.73 5.25
N GLY A 501 -18.72 22.97 4.98
CA GLY A 501 -17.30 23.32 4.77
C GLY A 501 -16.76 23.11 3.35
N ILE A 502 -17.60 22.69 2.40
CA ILE A 502 -17.24 22.48 1.00
C ILE A 502 -17.29 23.81 0.24
N PRO A 503 -16.22 24.25 -0.46
CA PRO A 503 -16.23 25.40 -1.34
C PRO A 503 -17.27 25.26 -2.48
N THR A 504 -17.85 26.38 -2.91
CA THR A 504 -18.82 26.41 -4.03
C THR A 504 -18.23 25.91 -5.35
N ASN A 505 -16.91 25.97 -5.52
CA ASN A 505 -16.17 25.59 -6.72
C ASN A 505 -15.42 24.24 -6.60
N ALA A 506 -15.67 23.44 -5.56
CA ALA A 506 -14.98 22.14 -5.39
C ALA A 506 -15.16 21.24 -6.63
N SER A 507 -14.11 20.53 -7.05
CA SER A 507 -14.13 19.74 -8.29
C SER A 507 -14.93 18.44 -8.14
N ALA A 508 -14.87 17.82 -6.97
CA ALA A 508 -15.62 16.62 -6.62
C ALA A 508 -15.85 16.52 -5.10
N VAL A 509 -16.86 15.76 -4.71
CA VAL A 509 -17.15 15.40 -3.31
C VAL A 509 -17.03 13.91 -3.08
N VAL A 510 -16.63 13.54 -1.86
CA VAL A 510 -16.57 12.15 -1.37
C VAL A 510 -17.77 11.94 -0.46
N LEU A 511 -18.70 11.09 -0.87
CA LEU A 511 -19.97 10.83 -0.17
C LEU A 511 -20.08 9.35 0.18
N ASN A 512 -20.61 9.03 1.35
CA ASN A 512 -21.24 7.73 1.57
C ASN A 512 -22.71 7.80 1.14
N LEU A 513 -23.05 7.05 0.09
CA LEU A 513 -24.38 7.04 -0.50
C LEU A 513 -25.15 5.81 -0.02
N THR A 514 -26.28 6.00 0.67
CA THR A 514 -27.12 4.92 1.20
C THR A 514 -28.47 4.87 0.48
N ALA A 515 -28.88 3.68 0.06
CA ALA A 515 -30.25 3.36 -0.33
C ALA A 515 -30.96 2.66 0.84
N THR A 516 -32.24 2.99 1.07
CA THR A 516 -33.10 2.33 2.06
C THR A 516 -34.58 2.34 1.63
N GLU A 517 -35.42 1.60 2.33
CA GLU A 517 -36.88 1.42 2.07
C GLU A 517 -37.23 0.97 0.63
N THR A 518 -36.25 0.39 -0.09
CA THR A 518 -36.28 0.05 -1.51
C THR A 518 -37.45 -0.88 -1.89
N LYS A 519 -38.17 -0.59 -2.98
CA LYS A 519 -39.35 -1.36 -3.40
C LYS A 519 -39.08 -2.43 -4.47
N SER A 520 -37.91 -2.41 -5.09
CA SER A 520 -37.48 -3.35 -6.14
C SER A 520 -35.97 -3.58 -6.07
N TYR A 521 -35.47 -4.59 -6.77
CA TYR A 521 -34.04 -4.69 -7.09
C TYR A 521 -33.63 -3.60 -8.10
N GLY A 522 -32.41 -3.08 -7.98
CA GLY A 522 -31.77 -2.23 -8.99
C GLY A 522 -30.54 -1.50 -8.44
N PHE A 523 -30.27 -0.31 -8.96
CA PHE A 523 -29.12 0.48 -8.51
C PHE A 523 -29.37 1.99 -8.49
N LEU A 524 -28.48 2.70 -7.80
CA LEU A 524 -28.31 4.14 -7.92
C LEU A 524 -27.12 4.45 -8.85
N THR A 525 -27.20 5.56 -9.59
CA THR A 525 -26.06 6.16 -10.30
C THR A 525 -25.92 7.61 -9.86
N ALA A 526 -24.74 8.00 -9.34
CA ALA A 526 -24.43 9.36 -8.89
C ALA A 526 -23.48 10.06 -9.88
N TYR A 527 -23.76 11.32 -10.21
CA TYR A 527 -23.05 12.09 -11.22
C TYR A 527 -23.20 13.61 -11.02
N ALA A 528 -22.42 14.39 -11.76
CA ALA A 528 -22.48 15.86 -11.73
C ALA A 528 -23.82 16.36 -12.29
N ALA A 529 -24.47 17.30 -11.60
CA ALA A 529 -25.70 17.91 -12.10
C ALA A 529 -25.45 18.61 -13.45
N GLY A 530 -26.43 18.50 -14.35
CA GLY A 530 -26.33 19.02 -15.73
C GLY A 530 -25.52 18.14 -16.70
N SER A 531 -24.82 17.09 -16.24
CA SER A 531 -24.15 16.13 -17.12
C SER A 531 -25.07 14.97 -17.54
N SER A 532 -24.70 14.25 -18.60
CA SER A 532 -25.41 13.04 -19.03
C SER A 532 -25.21 11.89 -18.03
N LYS A 533 -26.30 11.20 -17.68
CA LYS A 533 -26.27 10.09 -16.71
C LYS A 533 -25.31 8.97 -17.20
N PRO A 534 -24.28 8.61 -16.42
CA PRO A 534 -23.38 7.51 -16.76
C PRO A 534 -24.11 6.15 -16.85
N SER A 535 -23.54 5.22 -17.60
CA SER A 535 -24.04 3.83 -17.66
C SER A 535 -23.71 2.98 -16.42
N PRO A 536 -22.54 3.14 -15.74
CA PRO A 536 -22.22 2.36 -14.54
C PRO A 536 -23.18 2.52 -13.35
N SER A 537 -23.28 1.45 -12.57
CA SER A 537 -23.91 1.44 -11.25
C SER A 537 -22.97 2.03 -10.21
N THR A 538 -23.49 2.88 -9.34
CA THR A 538 -22.78 3.42 -8.17
C THR A 538 -23.05 2.56 -6.92
N LEU A 539 -24.31 2.21 -6.66
CA LEU A 539 -24.74 1.40 -5.51
C LEU A 539 -25.79 0.38 -5.96
N ASN A 540 -25.58 -0.92 -5.75
CA ASN A 540 -26.54 -1.98 -6.10
C ASN A 540 -27.33 -2.43 -4.87
N TYR A 541 -28.63 -2.72 -5.02
CA TYR A 541 -29.52 -3.11 -3.92
C TYR A 541 -30.68 -4.02 -4.37
N SER A 542 -31.16 -4.85 -3.43
CA SER A 542 -32.42 -5.60 -3.53
C SER A 542 -33.59 -4.84 -2.89
N ALA A 543 -34.82 -5.29 -3.12
CA ALA A 543 -36.01 -4.80 -2.41
C ALA A 543 -35.88 -5.03 -0.88
N GLY A 544 -36.35 -4.08 -0.08
CA GLY A 544 -36.25 -4.09 1.38
C GLY A 544 -34.83 -3.88 1.96
N GLN A 545 -33.81 -3.80 1.11
CA GLN A 545 -32.42 -3.67 1.57
C GLN A 545 -32.10 -2.24 2.01
N THR A 546 -31.35 -2.12 3.11
CA THR A 546 -30.56 -0.92 3.42
C THR A 546 -29.09 -1.22 3.15
N VAL A 547 -28.44 -0.40 2.33
CA VAL A 547 -27.04 -0.62 1.92
C VAL A 547 -26.39 0.70 1.52
N SER A 548 -25.09 0.81 1.77
CA SER A 548 -24.28 2.00 1.50
C SER A 548 -23.00 1.66 0.73
N ASN A 549 -22.53 2.58 -0.11
CA ASN A 549 -21.24 2.51 -0.79
C ASN A 549 -20.60 3.90 -0.78
N LEU A 550 -19.27 3.97 -0.65
CA LEU A 550 -18.54 5.21 -0.86
C LEU A 550 -18.48 5.59 -2.34
N VAL A 551 -18.60 6.88 -2.62
CA VAL A 551 -18.63 7.41 -3.98
C VAL A 551 -17.80 8.68 -4.07
N VAL A 552 -17.10 8.86 -5.18
CA VAL A 552 -16.48 10.15 -5.53
C VAL A 552 -17.20 10.69 -6.75
N VAL A 553 -17.79 11.87 -6.61
CA VAL A 553 -18.71 12.44 -7.61
C VAL A 553 -18.24 13.84 -7.99
N PRO A 554 -17.98 14.14 -9.28
CA PRO A 554 -17.71 15.51 -9.71
C PRO A 554 -18.92 16.40 -9.42
N LEU A 555 -18.70 17.67 -9.09
CA LEU A 555 -19.81 18.63 -8.96
C LEU A 555 -20.26 19.15 -10.33
N GLY A 556 -21.56 19.44 -10.46
CA GLY A 556 -22.08 20.26 -11.56
C GLY A 556 -21.54 21.69 -11.47
N THR A 557 -21.64 22.44 -12.58
CA THR A 557 -21.23 23.87 -12.62
C THR A 557 -22.05 24.76 -11.68
N ASP A 558 -23.15 24.25 -11.15
CA ASP A 558 -24.03 24.86 -10.15
C ASP A 558 -23.77 24.36 -8.71
N GLY A 559 -22.70 23.59 -8.48
CA GLY A 559 -22.33 23.02 -7.19
C GLY A 559 -23.18 21.81 -6.75
N LYS A 560 -24.06 21.28 -7.60
CA LYS A 560 -24.98 20.18 -7.25
C LYS A 560 -24.46 18.80 -7.69
N VAL A 561 -24.96 17.78 -6.98
CA VAL A 561 -24.86 16.36 -7.33
C VAL A 561 -26.26 15.86 -7.73
N THR A 562 -26.34 14.97 -8.70
CA THR A 562 -27.56 14.24 -9.07
C THR A 562 -27.39 12.74 -8.79
N VAL A 563 -28.44 12.11 -8.28
CA VAL A 563 -28.52 10.66 -8.05
C VAL A 563 -29.79 10.13 -8.74
N SER A 564 -29.61 9.27 -9.74
CA SER A 564 -30.71 8.54 -10.38
C SER A 564 -30.98 7.21 -9.68
N ASN A 565 -32.25 6.88 -9.50
CA ASN A 565 -32.72 5.52 -9.26
C ASN A 565 -32.98 4.85 -10.63
N THR A 566 -32.32 3.72 -10.91
CA THR A 566 -32.47 2.98 -12.18
C THR A 566 -33.41 1.77 -12.09
N SER A 567 -33.97 1.50 -10.90
CA SER A 567 -34.92 0.41 -10.68
C SER A 567 -36.34 0.77 -11.14
N SER A 568 -37.27 -0.20 -11.09
CA SER A 568 -38.69 0.00 -11.42
C SER A 568 -39.54 0.51 -10.26
N GLY A 569 -39.08 0.39 -9.01
CA GLY A 569 -39.74 0.86 -7.80
C GLY A 569 -39.04 2.05 -7.16
N SER A 570 -39.61 2.59 -6.09
CA SER A 570 -38.99 3.72 -5.37
C SER A 570 -37.90 3.27 -4.39
N ALA A 571 -37.00 4.20 -4.07
CA ALA A 571 -35.97 4.06 -3.04
C ALA A 571 -35.78 5.38 -2.29
N GLN A 572 -35.52 5.32 -0.99
CA GLN A 572 -35.02 6.49 -0.26
C GLN A 572 -33.51 6.59 -0.45
N VAL A 573 -33.02 7.82 -0.55
CA VAL A 573 -31.59 8.13 -0.75
C VAL A 573 -31.11 9.01 0.40
N ILE A 574 -29.96 8.66 0.96
CA ILE A 574 -29.24 9.45 1.96
C ILE A 574 -27.83 9.67 1.44
N ALA A 575 -27.35 10.91 1.48
CA ALA A 575 -25.98 11.26 1.12
C ALA A 575 -25.32 11.98 2.30
N ASP A 576 -24.35 11.29 2.92
CA ASP A 576 -23.49 11.84 3.96
C ASP A 576 -22.11 12.15 3.33
N VAL A 577 -21.55 13.34 3.57
CA VAL A 577 -20.26 13.79 3.00
C VAL A 577 -19.10 13.58 3.97
N GLU A 578 -17.95 13.18 3.43
CA GLU A 578 -16.71 12.91 4.16
C GLU A 578 -15.55 13.86 3.75
N GLY A 579 -15.64 14.47 2.57
CA GLY A 579 -14.70 15.51 2.13
C GLY A 579 -14.91 15.95 0.69
N TYR A 580 -14.00 16.78 0.18
CA TYR A 580 -14.02 17.30 -1.19
C TYR A 580 -12.61 17.42 -1.79
N TYR A 581 -12.54 17.52 -3.11
CA TYR A 581 -11.32 17.81 -3.87
C TYR A 581 -11.33 19.25 -4.40
N LEU A 582 -10.19 19.92 -4.35
CA LEU A 582 -10.04 21.30 -4.80
C LEU A 582 -10.24 21.48 -6.32
N SER A 583 -10.70 22.67 -6.69
CA SER A 583 -10.93 23.11 -8.07
C SER A 583 -9.67 23.06 -8.95
N GLY A 584 -9.84 22.82 -10.25
CA GLY A 584 -8.79 23.00 -11.27
C GLY A 584 -8.06 21.73 -11.69
N LYS A 585 -7.14 21.87 -12.64
CA LYS A 585 -6.40 20.76 -13.27
C LYS A 585 -5.29 20.22 -12.33
N PRO A 586 -5.29 18.93 -11.95
CA PRO A 586 -4.27 18.37 -11.06
C PRO A 586 -2.86 18.38 -11.67
N VAL A 587 -1.95 19.13 -11.04
CA VAL A 587 -0.56 19.32 -11.50
C VAL A 587 0.49 18.58 -10.65
N GLN A 588 0.20 18.29 -9.39
CA GLN A 588 1.12 17.61 -8.47
C GLN A 588 0.83 16.10 -8.42
N ALA A 589 1.87 15.29 -8.22
CA ALA A 589 1.70 13.87 -7.89
C ALA A 589 0.81 13.70 -6.65
N GLY A 590 -0.01 12.64 -6.60
CA GLY A 590 -0.96 12.39 -5.52
C GLY A 590 -2.18 13.34 -5.46
N ALA A 591 -2.29 14.30 -6.38
CA ALA A 591 -3.55 15.04 -6.59
C ALA A 591 -4.52 14.23 -7.48
N PHE A 592 -5.81 14.32 -7.20
CA PHE A 592 -6.87 13.54 -7.81
C PHE A 592 -7.55 14.26 -8.97
N ALA A 593 -7.79 13.54 -10.06
CA ALA A 593 -8.69 13.92 -11.13
C ALA A 593 -9.94 13.03 -11.10
N ALA A 594 -11.10 13.64 -10.87
CA ALA A 594 -12.39 12.96 -11.00
C ALA A 594 -12.71 12.71 -12.48
N LEU A 595 -13.38 11.60 -12.77
CA LEU A 595 -13.89 11.24 -14.09
C LEU A 595 -15.38 10.93 -14.01
N ALA A 596 -16.08 11.01 -15.14
CA ALA A 596 -17.37 10.35 -15.26
C ALA A 596 -17.16 8.82 -15.11
N PRO A 597 -17.93 8.11 -14.27
CA PRO A 597 -17.80 6.67 -14.07
C PRO A 597 -17.73 5.90 -15.39
N THR A 598 -16.59 5.26 -15.65
CA THR A 598 -16.24 4.69 -16.95
C THR A 598 -15.87 3.22 -16.81
N ARG A 599 -16.44 2.35 -17.64
CA ARG A 599 -16.22 0.90 -17.59
C ARG A 599 -14.86 0.50 -18.11
N PHE A 600 -14.08 -0.21 -17.30
CA PHE A 600 -12.79 -0.79 -17.69
C PHE A 600 -12.85 -2.30 -17.86
N LEU A 601 -13.57 -3.00 -16.98
CA LEU A 601 -13.72 -4.45 -17.02
C LEU A 601 -15.18 -4.86 -16.89
N ASP A 602 -15.59 -5.88 -17.64
CA ASP A 602 -16.84 -6.61 -17.45
C ASP A 602 -16.62 -8.06 -17.85
N THR A 603 -16.27 -8.92 -16.89
CA THR A 603 -15.86 -10.31 -17.19
C THR A 603 -16.98 -11.15 -17.80
N ARG A 604 -18.24 -10.68 -17.70
CA ARG A 604 -19.41 -11.26 -18.38
C ARG A 604 -19.34 -11.13 -19.90
N LEU A 605 -18.57 -10.15 -20.40
CA LEU A 605 -18.43 -9.81 -21.82
C LEU A 605 -17.03 -10.11 -22.37
N SER A 606 -15.98 -10.05 -21.54
CA SER A 606 -14.58 -10.12 -22.01
C SER A 606 -13.85 -11.45 -21.74
N SER A 607 -13.98 -12.03 -20.54
CA SER A 607 -13.03 -13.06 -20.05
C SER A 607 -13.67 -14.29 -19.41
N GLY A 608 -14.98 -14.32 -19.23
CA GLY A 608 -15.65 -15.33 -18.42
C GLY A 608 -15.44 -15.14 -16.90
N ALA A 609 -16.17 -15.92 -16.10
CA ALA A 609 -16.16 -15.81 -14.65
C ALA A 609 -14.79 -16.19 -14.05
N VAL A 610 -14.25 -15.33 -13.17
CA VAL A 610 -12.95 -15.52 -12.53
C VAL A 610 -13.05 -16.70 -11.55
N PRO A 611 -12.22 -17.76 -11.69
CA PRO A 611 -12.30 -18.95 -10.87
C PRO A 611 -11.82 -18.71 -9.43
N ALA A 612 -12.00 -19.70 -8.56
CA ALA A 612 -11.48 -19.71 -7.20
C ALA A 612 -9.95 -19.56 -7.19
N GLY A 613 -9.41 -18.63 -6.40
CA GLY A 613 -8.00 -18.27 -6.40
C GLY A 613 -7.48 -17.58 -7.68
N GLY A 614 -8.35 -17.40 -8.69
CA GLY A 614 -8.01 -16.76 -9.96
C GLY A 614 -7.91 -15.24 -9.85
N SER A 615 -7.28 -14.63 -10.84
CA SER A 615 -7.19 -13.17 -10.95
C SER A 615 -7.62 -12.69 -12.33
N VAL A 616 -8.07 -11.44 -12.39
CA VAL A 616 -8.23 -10.67 -13.61
C VAL A 616 -7.39 -9.40 -13.50
N THR A 617 -6.77 -8.99 -14.60
CA THR A 617 -5.87 -7.84 -14.69
C THR A 617 -6.32 -6.98 -15.87
N PHE A 618 -6.31 -5.65 -15.73
CA PHE A 618 -6.63 -4.75 -16.83
C PHE A 618 -5.80 -3.46 -16.79
N HIS A 619 -5.54 -2.90 -17.98
CA HIS A 619 -4.73 -1.70 -18.17
C HIS A 619 -5.52 -0.43 -17.85
N VAL A 620 -4.86 0.53 -17.20
CA VAL A 620 -5.46 1.83 -16.86
C VAL A 620 -4.65 3.04 -17.33
N ARG A 621 -3.35 2.91 -17.61
CA ARG A 621 -2.53 4.04 -18.07
C ARG A 621 -2.80 4.37 -19.55
N GLY A 622 -2.86 5.67 -19.88
CA GLY A 622 -2.98 6.14 -21.27
C GLY A 622 -4.29 5.81 -21.99
N VAL A 623 -5.32 5.33 -21.28
CA VAL A 623 -6.58 4.84 -21.88
C VAL A 623 -7.81 5.48 -21.23
N LYS A 624 -8.88 5.67 -22.02
CA LYS A 624 -10.20 6.19 -21.58
C LYS A 624 -10.12 7.46 -20.70
N GLY A 625 -9.25 8.40 -21.07
CA GLY A 625 -9.06 9.67 -20.36
C GLY A 625 -8.05 9.64 -19.21
N ILE A 626 -7.50 8.49 -18.85
CA ILE A 626 -6.46 8.36 -17.82
C ILE A 626 -5.07 8.59 -18.44
N PRO A 627 -4.21 9.48 -17.91
CA PRO A 627 -2.85 9.70 -18.39
C PRO A 627 -1.93 8.49 -18.25
N THR A 628 -0.75 8.56 -18.86
CA THR A 628 0.33 7.58 -18.65
C THR A 628 1.02 7.75 -17.28
N THR A 629 1.08 8.96 -16.73
CA THR A 629 1.68 9.25 -15.41
C THR A 629 0.62 9.21 -14.30
N VAL A 630 0.30 8.00 -13.83
CA VAL A 630 -0.72 7.74 -12.79
C VAL A 630 -0.21 6.76 -11.74
N ALA A 631 -0.37 7.13 -10.47
CA ALA A 631 0.02 6.35 -9.29
C ALA A 631 -1.07 5.39 -8.81
N ALA A 632 -2.33 5.80 -8.85
CA ALA A 632 -3.48 5.01 -8.37
C ALA A 632 -4.77 5.38 -9.11
N VAL A 633 -5.76 4.49 -9.09
CA VAL A 633 -7.12 4.73 -9.59
C VAL A 633 -8.15 4.54 -8.49
N VAL A 634 -9.28 5.24 -8.60
CA VAL A 634 -10.48 5.05 -7.78
C VAL A 634 -11.47 4.24 -8.60
N VAL A 635 -11.78 3.03 -8.15
CA VAL A 635 -12.55 2.05 -8.92
C VAL A 635 -13.69 1.47 -8.08
N ASN A 636 -14.90 1.47 -8.62
CA ASN A 636 -16.05 0.75 -8.06
C ASN A 636 -15.97 -0.70 -8.54
N VAL A 637 -15.74 -1.64 -7.62
CA VAL A 637 -15.62 -3.06 -7.94
C VAL A 637 -16.97 -3.72 -7.63
N THR A 638 -17.61 -4.31 -8.64
CA THR A 638 -18.88 -5.02 -8.48
C THR A 638 -18.67 -6.52 -8.65
N ALA A 639 -19.12 -7.31 -7.67
CA ALA A 639 -19.28 -8.75 -7.80
C ALA A 639 -20.71 -9.09 -8.24
N THR A 640 -20.85 -10.07 -9.13
CA THR A 640 -22.14 -10.60 -9.57
C THR A 640 -22.01 -12.08 -9.95
N ALA A 641 -23.13 -12.82 -9.98
CA ALA A 641 -23.18 -14.25 -10.26
C ALA A 641 -22.20 -15.13 -9.43
N GLY A 642 -21.88 -14.70 -8.21
CA GLY A 642 -21.04 -15.46 -7.28
C GLY A 642 -21.73 -16.75 -6.84
N LYS A 643 -21.01 -17.89 -6.90
CA LYS A 643 -21.57 -19.22 -6.53
C LYS A 643 -21.37 -19.61 -5.06
N SER A 644 -20.65 -18.80 -4.29
CA SER A 644 -20.34 -19.04 -2.88
C SER A 644 -20.29 -17.71 -2.11
N TYR A 645 -20.16 -17.78 -0.79
CA TYR A 645 -19.51 -16.71 0.00
C TYR A 645 -18.16 -16.37 -0.67
N GLY A 646 -17.82 -15.09 -0.78
CA GLY A 646 -16.55 -14.72 -1.40
C GLY A 646 -16.04 -13.31 -1.14
N LEU A 647 -14.78 -13.13 -1.53
CA LEU A 647 -13.96 -11.96 -1.22
C LEU A 647 -13.12 -11.60 -2.44
N LEU A 648 -13.22 -10.36 -2.92
CA LEU A 648 -12.33 -9.82 -3.93
C LEU A 648 -11.25 -8.95 -3.28
N THR A 649 -10.03 -9.00 -3.81
CA THR A 649 -8.93 -8.13 -3.40
C THR A 649 -8.37 -7.43 -4.64
N ALA A 650 -8.48 -6.09 -4.67
CA ALA A 650 -7.93 -5.23 -5.72
C ALA A 650 -6.63 -4.57 -5.24
N PHE A 651 -5.58 -4.65 -6.06
CA PHE A 651 -4.21 -4.23 -5.70
C PHE A 651 -3.36 -3.95 -6.95
N ALA A 652 -2.12 -3.48 -6.75
CA ALA A 652 -1.20 -3.24 -7.85
C ALA A 652 -0.87 -4.53 -8.61
N SER A 653 -0.90 -4.49 -9.95
CA SER A 653 -0.30 -5.57 -10.72
C SER A 653 1.21 -5.62 -10.48
N GLY A 654 1.78 -6.82 -10.37
CA GLY A 654 3.19 -7.02 -10.05
C GLY A 654 3.59 -6.77 -8.58
N SER A 655 2.64 -6.63 -7.64
CA SER A 655 2.90 -6.85 -6.21
C SER A 655 2.31 -8.19 -5.73
N SER A 656 2.61 -8.58 -4.50
CA SER A 656 2.09 -9.81 -3.87
C SER A 656 0.65 -9.59 -3.38
N THR A 657 -0.26 -10.54 -3.65
CA THR A 657 -1.68 -10.44 -3.26
C THR A 657 -1.86 -10.12 -1.76
N PRO A 658 -2.46 -8.97 -1.38
CA PRO A 658 -2.65 -8.60 0.02
C PRO A 658 -3.56 -9.56 0.78
N LYS A 659 -3.28 -9.77 2.08
CA LYS A 659 -4.09 -10.62 3.00
C LYS A 659 -5.28 -9.86 3.61
N VAL A 660 -5.93 -9.03 2.79
CA VAL A 660 -7.15 -8.27 3.09
C VAL A 660 -8.06 -8.27 1.86
N SER A 661 -9.26 -7.73 1.98
CA SER A 661 -10.27 -7.75 0.91
C SER A 661 -10.78 -6.34 0.63
N SER A 662 -11.12 -6.09 -0.63
CA SER A 662 -11.71 -4.83 -1.11
C SER A 662 -13.23 -4.90 -1.20
N LEU A 663 -13.80 -6.10 -1.40
CA LEU A 663 -15.24 -6.34 -1.47
C LEU A 663 -15.59 -7.70 -0.88
N PHE A 664 -16.72 -7.78 -0.17
CA PHE A 664 -17.38 -9.02 0.24
C PHE A 664 -18.68 -9.28 -0.55
N TYR A 665 -18.99 -10.55 -0.86
CA TYR A 665 -20.27 -10.95 -1.47
C TYR A 665 -20.79 -12.33 -0.99
N LEU A 666 -22.12 -12.48 -1.00
CA LEU A 666 -22.86 -13.73 -0.78
C LEU A 666 -23.21 -14.44 -2.11
N PRO A 667 -23.60 -15.73 -2.10
CA PRO A 667 -24.08 -16.43 -3.28
C PRO A 667 -25.25 -15.68 -3.95
N GLY A 668 -25.22 -15.53 -5.27
CA GLY A 668 -26.25 -14.83 -6.05
C GLY A 668 -26.33 -13.31 -5.84
N GLN A 669 -25.60 -12.74 -4.88
CA GLN A 669 -25.65 -11.32 -4.58
C GLN A 669 -25.01 -10.49 -5.72
N ILE A 670 -25.59 -9.31 -5.97
CA ILE A 670 -24.97 -8.24 -6.76
C ILE A 670 -24.64 -7.11 -5.80
N VAL A 671 -23.37 -6.78 -5.66
CA VAL A 671 -22.86 -5.84 -4.66
C VAL A 671 -21.61 -5.15 -5.18
N ALA A 672 -21.46 -3.87 -4.84
CA ALA A 672 -20.33 -3.03 -5.23
C ALA A 672 -19.75 -2.33 -4.00
N ASP A 673 -18.43 -2.17 -3.99
CA ASP A 673 -17.65 -1.46 -2.96
C ASP A 673 -16.53 -0.70 -3.67
N LEU A 674 -16.20 0.48 -3.18
CA LEU A 674 -15.19 1.34 -3.77
C LEU A 674 -13.78 0.89 -3.34
N ALA A 675 -12.79 1.03 -4.22
CA ALA A 675 -11.39 0.79 -3.88
C ALA A 675 -10.48 1.90 -4.43
N VAL A 676 -9.52 2.34 -3.61
CA VAL A 676 -8.33 3.05 -4.08
C VAL A 676 -7.26 1.99 -4.35
N VAL A 677 -6.80 1.91 -5.60
CA VAL A 677 -5.91 0.84 -6.06
C VAL A 677 -4.66 1.43 -6.71
N PRO A 678 -3.45 1.20 -6.16
CA PRO A 678 -2.21 1.61 -6.81
C PRO A 678 -2.03 0.93 -8.17
N VAL A 679 -1.44 1.62 -9.14
CA VAL A 679 -1.22 1.09 -10.50
C VAL A 679 0.17 0.47 -10.60
N GLY A 680 0.22 -0.79 -11.05
CA GLY A 680 1.46 -1.56 -11.22
C GLY A 680 2.47 -0.90 -12.17
N PRO A 681 3.74 -1.33 -12.17
CA PRO A 681 4.75 -0.79 -13.08
C PRO A 681 4.44 -1.11 -14.56
N ASP A 682 3.64 -2.15 -14.81
CA ASP A 682 3.05 -2.54 -16.10
C ASP A 682 1.86 -1.67 -16.53
N GLY A 683 1.43 -0.71 -15.71
CA GLY A 683 0.27 0.15 -15.97
C GLY A 683 -1.10 -0.51 -15.73
N ASN A 684 -1.11 -1.69 -15.12
CA ASN A 684 -2.32 -2.44 -14.84
C ASN A 684 -2.74 -2.37 -13.36
N ILE A 685 -4.01 -2.66 -13.08
CA ILE A 685 -4.45 -3.11 -11.75
C ILE A 685 -4.93 -4.56 -11.80
N LYS A 686 -4.87 -5.24 -10.67
CA LYS A 686 -5.20 -6.66 -10.54
C LYS A 686 -6.28 -6.87 -9.49
N ILE A 687 -7.27 -7.71 -9.80
CA ILE A 687 -8.32 -8.15 -8.88
C ILE A 687 -8.24 -9.67 -8.75
N THR A 688 -8.00 -10.17 -7.54
CA THR A 688 -8.00 -11.61 -7.23
C THR A 688 -9.31 -12.00 -6.57
N ASN A 689 -9.93 -13.08 -7.05
CA ASN A 689 -11.01 -13.78 -6.37
C ASN A 689 -10.42 -14.73 -5.33
N THR A 690 -10.54 -14.40 -4.04
CA THR A 690 -10.04 -15.21 -2.93
C THR A 690 -11.09 -16.16 -2.34
N SER A 691 -12.22 -16.34 -3.03
CA SER A 691 -13.28 -17.30 -2.67
C SER A 691 -13.00 -18.72 -3.17
N SER A 692 -13.86 -19.66 -2.76
CA SER A 692 -13.84 -21.07 -3.15
C SER A 692 -14.61 -21.39 -4.44
N ALA A 693 -15.21 -20.40 -5.12
CA ALA A 693 -15.97 -20.64 -6.37
C ALA A 693 -15.80 -19.50 -7.40
N SER A 694 -16.34 -19.69 -8.61
CA SER A 694 -16.30 -18.69 -9.68
C SER A 694 -17.21 -17.48 -9.40
N VAL A 695 -16.78 -16.28 -9.83
CA VAL A 695 -17.56 -15.03 -9.73
C VAL A 695 -17.36 -14.16 -10.99
N GLN A 696 -18.36 -13.36 -11.37
CA GLN A 696 -18.22 -12.35 -12.40
C GLN A 696 -17.87 -11.00 -11.76
N ILE A 697 -16.92 -10.27 -12.35
CA ILE A 697 -16.37 -9.01 -11.84
C ILE A 697 -16.61 -7.90 -12.88
N ILE A 698 -17.10 -6.76 -12.40
CA ILE A 698 -17.18 -5.52 -13.17
C ILE A 698 -16.33 -4.48 -12.45
N ALA A 699 -15.55 -3.69 -13.19
CA ALA A 699 -14.81 -2.56 -12.62
C ALA A 699 -15.03 -1.29 -13.44
N ASP A 700 -15.60 -0.30 -12.76
CA ASP A 700 -15.93 1.02 -13.29
C ASP A 700 -15.08 2.09 -12.56
N VAL A 701 -14.24 2.82 -13.28
CA VAL A 701 -13.29 3.80 -12.72
C VAL A 701 -13.95 5.17 -12.63
N ALA A 702 -13.84 5.81 -11.46
CA ALA A 702 -14.40 7.13 -11.14
C ALA A 702 -13.33 8.26 -11.06
N GLY A 703 -12.05 7.92 -11.20
CA GLY A 703 -10.96 8.90 -11.27
C GLY A 703 -9.58 8.30 -11.04
N TYR A 704 -8.55 9.15 -11.06
CA TYR A 704 -7.16 8.76 -10.89
C TYR A 704 -6.37 9.75 -10.04
N PHE A 705 -5.34 9.24 -9.34
CA PHE A 705 -4.33 10.04 -8.67
C PHE A 705 -3.10 10.16 -9.55
N ARG A 706 -2.65 11.40 -9.79
CA ARG A 706 -1.50 11.72 -10.63
C ARG A 706 -0.21 11.04 -10.10
N GLY A 707 0.58 10.50 -11.03
CA GLY A 707 1.92 9.96 -10.76
C GLY A 707 2.97 11.02 -10.52
#